data_AF-A0A8X6EXM1-F1
#
_entry.id   AF-A0A8X6EXM1-F1
#
_cell.length_a   1.000
_cell.length_b   1.000
_cell.length_c   1.000
_cell.angle_alpha   90.00
_cell.angle_beta   90.00
_cell.angle_gamma   90.00
#
_symmetry.space_group_name_H-M   'P 1'
#
loop_
_entity.id
_entity.type
_entity.pdbx_description
1 polymer ?
#
loop_
_entity_poly.entity_id
_entity_poly.type
_entity_poly.pdbx_seq_one_letter_code
_entity_poly.pdbx_strand_id
1 'polypeptide(L)'
;MTVEKILQKAAKEIYHFRHPSILSLLVRAAFKEIINSRFGTKILHFSAKRDLYNLFLFLVEYDANVDAINKKGNTVLHVASQYESTAIAEVAVVMSKNVNAQNIDGDTPLHYSIKYKHLDVMQKLLQCGADINCQNRLGESPLHMAVKYADTVTLGLLIKGDAFLEIKNIEGSTPLHLAVSLNKKDHVELLLQNRADINAIGRDSCTPLHLAVMKGNKEIVELLLDRKANAHLKCFYNSNEGYTALENAVANRNKKIVALFLLHGIILERIYKNLVRKAPLRESEKKTDQELHLENHDIQVYKENLKVVDIAKPVGKWTQMVILNDGLMQRLAQLLQKEGDEKGYWQLFVKAQASTQGGAGANAATAFKNLYYLWFGEEGNKTQYLKTLEKEGINLANISSILHGVGTNAVTAFKDLYGLWFDEEGNKTQYLKTLEEKGINLTNMSSILNGAGVNAAAAFKSLYDLWFDEEGNKTQYLKILEKDGMSLTNISSILHGAGANASKAFKELFDTFFDKQGNRKQHLKHFFIEEKGGEKSFKPSNLSGILSKAGTRARYAFEKLHNVCFNDEGKRTKLLDDFYKAGFRPSNLSSALCGTGARASSILKRLHIVCFNEKREITKLLDDFCKVGFRPGNLCSMLSGAKNNLEKSLKRFHDFCFIGDTKRYLNRFLSEEESFTLSNLSKILHGAGANICPALKNFHDVCFDEKGNETQLLGDFRKAGFTPSDLSNILSMSGNNATFILRNFHKVCFNEENYLNHFLAEKKLFTPKDLSRILHGVGIDVCSIFERLHDLCFDKEGNKTKYLNNLIKNGRYKISDILHEQVKKASPIFLGKQNISKGDKVTNASSNSSGKTEQEQNLGSLQQVIQQ
;
A
#
# COMPACT_ATOMS: atom_id res chain seq x y z
N MET A 1 -46.87 16.71 -43.84
CA MET A 1 -46.33 17.69 -44.79
C MET A 1 -45.08 17.08 -45.41
N THR A 2 -45.10 16.79 -46.70
CA THR A 2 -43.92 16.29 -47.44
C THR A 2 -42.86 17.39 -47.49
N VAL A 3 -41.57 17.05 -47.39
CA VAL A 3 -40.43 17.99 -47.53
C VAL A 3 -40.60 18.88 -48.77
N GLU A 4 -41.18 18.32 -49.82
CA GLU A 4 -41.57 19.02 -51.05
C GLU A 4 -42.54 20.19 -50.83
N LYS A 5 -43.55 20.09 -49.95
CA LYS A 5 -44.46 21.20 -49.63
C LYS A 5 -43.76 22.31 -48.83
N ILE A 6 -42.79 21.95 -47.98
CA ILE A 6 -41.96 22.92 -47.24
C ILE A 6 -41.02 23.64 -48.20
N LEU A 7 -40.35 22.90 -49.09
CA LEU A 7 -39.50 23.48 -50.13
C LEU A 7 -40.30 24.34 -51.13
N GLN A 8 -41.50 23.93 -51.52
CA GLN A 8 -42.40 24.73 -52.37
C GLN A 8 -42.89 26.00 -51.67
N LYS A 9 -43.24 25.93 -50.38
CA LYS A 9 -43.63 27.11 -49.60
C LYS A 9 -42.46 28.06 -49.41
N ALA A 10 -41.29 27.54 -49.04
CA ALA A 10 -40.06 28.31 -48.92
C ALA A 10 -39.66 28.96 -50.25
N ALA A 11 -39.71 28.23 -51.37
CA ALA A 11 -39.42 28.77 -52.70
C ALA A 11 -40.39 29.90 -53.11
N LYS A 12 -41.68 29.78 -52.75
CA LYS A 12 -42.71 30.78 -53.04
C LYS A 12 -42.55 32.06 -52.21
N GLU A 13 -42.14 31.93 -50.95
CA GLU A 13 -41.83 33.09 -50.09
C GLU A 13 -40.48 33.73 -50.47
N ILE A 14 -39.46 32.93 -50.82
CA ILE A 14 -38.14 33.37 -51.28
C ILE A 14 -38.19 34.23 -52.54
N TYR A 15 -39.09 33.91 -53.49
CA TYR A 15 -39.24 34.64 -54.75
C TYR A 15 -39.58 36.14 -54.59
N HIS A 16 -40.18 36.52 -53.45
CA HIS A 16 -40.61 37.90 -53.20
C HIS A 16 -39.58 38.79 -52.49
N PHE A 17 -38.45 38.24 -52.01
CA PHE A 17 -37.45 39.01 -51.26
C PHE A 17 -36.18 39.27 -52.08
N ARG A 18 -35.88 40.54 -52.38
CA ARG A 18 -34.64 40.97 -53.08
C ARG A 18 -33.42 41.14 -52.16
N HIS A 19 -33.54 40.90 -50.86
CA HIS A 19 -32.47 41.17 -49.88
C HIS A 19 -31.72 39.88 -49.49
N PRO A 20 -30.40 39.75 -49.75
CA PRO A 20 -29.62 38.52 -49.52
C PRO A 20 -29.67 38.00 -48.08
N SER A 21 -29.75 38.88 -47.09
CA SER A 21 -29.80 38.54 -45.67
C SER A 21 -31.12 37.86 -45.27
N ILE A 22 -32.26 38.29 -45.84
CA ILE A 22 -33.58 37.69 -45.59
C ILE A 22 -33.65 36.32 -46.26
N LEU A 23 -33.10 36.20 -47.48
CA LEU A 23 -32.98 34.94 -48.19
C LEU A 23 -32.16 33.91 -47.39
N SER A 24 -31.01 34.32 -46.84
CA SER A 24 -30.17 33.47 -45.99
C SER A 24 -30.91 32.99 -44.72
N LEU A 25 -31.67 33.87 -44.07
CA LEU A 25 -32.49 33.53 -42.90
C LEU A 25 -33.62 32.54 -43.24
N LEU A 26 -34.33 32.76 -44.35
CA LEU A 26 -35.39 31.86 -44.82
C LEU A 26 -34.87 30.47 -45.19
N VAL A 27 -33.73 30.41 -45.88
CA VAL A 27 -33.06 29.13 -46.21
C VAL A 27 -32.63 28.41 -44.94
N ARG A 28 -32.04 29.12 -43.97
CA ARG A 28 -31.65 28.53 -42.68
C ARG A 28 -32.87 28.02 -41.89
N ALA A 29 -33.98 28.75 -41.90
CA ALA A 29 -35.22 28.35 -41.25
C ALA A 29 -35.86 27.12 -41.92
N ALA A 30 -35.96 27.10 -43.26
CA ALA A 30 -36.49 25.97 -44.01
C ALA A 30 -35.63 24.71 -43.81
N PHE A 31 -34.31 24.87 -43.80
CA PHE A 31 -33.38 23.76 -43.55
C PHE A 31 -33.51 23.21 -42.13
N LYS A 32 -33.67 24.08 -41.13
CA LYS A 32 -33.94 23.70 -39.73
C LYS A 32 -35.23 22.89 -39.58
N GLU A 33 -36.30 23.24 -40.29
CA GLU A 33 -37.54 22.44 -40.32
C GLU A 33 -37.31 21.05 -40.92
N ILE A 34 -36.53 20.95 -42.01
CA ILE A 34 -36.22 19.67 -42.67
C ILE A 34 -35.37 18.78 -41.75
N ILE A 35 -34.34 19.32 -41.11
CA ILE A 35 -33.47 18.61 -40.17
C ILE A 35 -34.26 18.06 -38.97
N ASN A 36 -35.20 18.84 -38.45
CA ASN A 36 -36.01 18.43 -37.29
C ASN A 36 -37.27 17.64 -37.68
N SER A 37 -37.45 17.33 -38.96
CA SER A 37 -38.51 16.45 -39.43
C SER A 37 -38.22 14.97 -39.11
N ARG A 38 -39.21 14.10 -39.35
CA ARG A 38 -39.01 12.64 -39.28
C ARG A 38 -37.91 12.13 -40.22
N PHE A 39 -37.66 12.83 -41.33
CA PHE A 39 -36.60 12.46 -42.26
C PHE A 39 -35.23 12.87 -41.71
N GLY A 40 -35.06 14.10 -41.25
CA GLY A 40 -33.81 14.55 -40.64
C GLY A 40 -33.46 13.79 -39.35
N THR A 41 -34.46 13.40 -38.54
CA THR A 41 -34.27 12.47 -37.41
C THR A 41 -33.69 11.12 -37.90
N LYS A 42 -34.17 10.56 -39.02
CA LYS A 42 -33.58 9.32 -39.57
C LYS A 42 -32.14 9.52 -40.01
N ILE A 43 -31.82 10.66 -40.63
CA ILE A 43 -30.44 10.97 -41.06
C ILE A 43 -29.54 11.13 -39.84
N LEU A 44 -29.98 11.81 -38.79
CA LEU A 44 -29.25 11.98 -37.53
C LEU A 44 -28.91 10.63 -36.88
N HIS A 45 -29.87 9.70 -36.82
CA HIS A 45 -29.58 8.35 -36.32
C HIS A 45 -28.73 7.55 -37.30
N PHE A 46 -28.89 7.76 -38.61
CA PHE A 46 -28.09 7.09 -39.62
C PHE A 46 -26.62 7.51 -39.57
N SER A 47 -26.34 8.79 -39.30
CA SER A 47 -24.96 9.26 -39.12
C SER A 47 -24.31 8.58 -37.93
N ALA A 48 -25.01 8.46 -36.79
CA ALA A 48 -24.53 7.70 -35.64
C ALA A 48 -24.44 6.18 -35.90
N LYS A 49 -25.31 5.60 -36.73
CA LYS A 49 -25.24 4.17 -37.06
C LYS A 49 -24.06 3.82 -37.97
N ARG A 50 -23.63 4.78 -38.80
CA ARG A 50 -22.58 4.61 -39.81
C ARG A 50 -21.28 5.33 -39.45
N ASP A 51 -21.20 5.89 -38.24
CA ASP A 51 -20.09 6.72 -37.76
C ASP A 51 -19.70 7.88 -38.71
N LEU A 52 -20.70 8.52 -39.31
CA LEU A 52 -20.50 9.65 -40.22
C LEU A 52 -20.39 10.96 -39.43
N TYR A 53 -19.24 11.16 -38.78
CA TYR A 53 -19.00 12.31 -37.90
C TYR A 53 -19.26 13.67 -38.56
N ASN A 54 -18.76 13.88 -39.78
CA ASN A 54 -18.96 15.16 -40.49
C ASN A 54 -20.44 15.43 -40.82
N LEU A 55 -21.20 14.38 -41.15
CA LEU A 55 -22.64 14.51 -41.38
C LEU A 55 -23.36 14.84 -40.07
N PHE A 56 -22.96 14.21 -38.96
CA PHE A 56 -23.51 14.51 -37.64
C PHE A 56 -23.24 15.97 -37.24
N LEU A 57 -21.99 16.44 -37.34
CA LEU A 57 -21.62 17.82 -37.04
C LEU A 57 -22.38 18.82 -37.90
N PHE A 58 -22.49 18.56 -39.20
CA PHE A 58 -23.25 19.40 -40.11
C PHE A 58 -24.72 19.51 -39.71
N LEU A 59 -25.36 18.40 -39.31
CA LEU A 59 -26.75 18.46 -38.83
C LEU A 59 -26.86 19.28 -37.53
N VAL A 60 -25.92 19.10 -36.62
CA VAL A 60 -25.86 19.81 -35.33
C VAL A 60 -25.65 21.32 -35.51
N GLU A 61 -24.76 21.74 -36.42
CA GLU A 61 -24.49 23.16 -36.74
C GLU A 61 -25.75 23.91 -37.21
N TYR A 62 -26.69 23.18 -37.80
CA TYR A 62 -27.99 23.68 -38.23
C TYR A 62 -29.13 23.33 -37.26
N ASP A 63 -28.82 23.24 -35.96
CA ASP A 63 -29.76 23.04 -34.86
C ASP A 63 -30.56 21.72 -34.94
N ALA A 64 -29.93 20.62 -35.34
CA ALA A 64 -30.55 19.29 -35.18
C ALA A 64 -30.83 19.00 -33.71
N ASN A 65 -32.07 18.59 -33.40
CA ASN A 65 -32.42 18.08 -32.09
C ASN A 65 -31.73 16.73 -31.84
N VAL A 66 -30.61 16.75 -31.11
CA VAL A 66 -29.83 15.56 -30.73
C VAL A 66 -30.63 14.56 -29.88
N ASP A 67 -31.66 15.03 -29.17
CA ASP A 67 -32.55 14.21 -28.34
C ASP A 67 -33.77 13.68 -29.11
N ALA A 68 -33.83 13.92 -30.44
CA ALA A 68 -34.88 13.35 -31.26
C ALA A 68 -34.84 11.81 -31.20
N ILE A 69 -36.01 11.19 -31.05
CA ILE A 69 -36.13 9.74 -30.91
C ILE A 69 -36.58 9.07 -32.20
N ASN A 70 -36.05 7.88 -32.48
CA ASN A 70 -36.54 7.02 -33.55
C ASN A 70 -37.76 6.17 -33.12
N LYS A 71 -38.24 5.28 -33.99
CA LYS A 71 -39.42 4.42 -33.71
C LYS A 71 -39.27 3.51 -32.48
N LYS A 72 -38.05 3.22 -32.05
CA LYS A 72 -37.76 2.42 -30.84
C LYS A 72 -37.58 3.30 -29.60
N GLY A 73 -37.81 4.60 -29.68
CA GLY A 73 -37.53 5.53 -28.59
C GLY A 73 -36.04 5.82 -28.38
N ASN A 74 -35.15 5.31 -29.25
CA ASN A 74 -33.71 5.55 -29.14
C ASN A 74 -33.39 6.96 -29.63
N THR A 75 -32.57 7.69 -28.87
CA THR A 75 -31.90 8.95 -29.28
C THR A 75 -30.65 8.66 -30.12
N VAL A 76 -30.00 9.71 -30.63
CA VAL A 76 -28.71 9.57 -31.33
C VAL A 76 -27.63 8.95 -30.42
N LEU A 77 -27.65 9.26 -29.12
CA LEU A 77 -26.75 8.67 -28.12
C LEU A 77 -26.93 7.17 -27.96
N HIS A 78 -28.17 6.66 -27.99
CA HIS A 78 -28.40 5.21 -27.96
C HIS A 78 -27.78 4.53 -29.17
N VAL A 79 -27.94 5.12 -30.37
CA VAL A 79 -27.41 4.54 -31.60
C VAL A 79 -25.88 4.63 -31.62
N ALA A 80 -25.29 5.75 -31.22
CA ALA A 80 -23.84 5.88 -31.09
C ALA A 80 -23.27 4.87 -30.08
N SER A 81 -23.97 4.66 -28.96
CA SER A 81 -23.62 3.66 -27.93
C SER A 81 -23.83 2.22 -28.38
N GLN A 82 -24.60 1.96 -29.44
CA GLN A 82 -24.77 0.64 -30.02
C GLN A 82 -23.67 0.31 -31.05
N TYR A 83 -23.24 1.31 -31.81
CA TYR A 83 -22.36 1.13 -32.98
C TYR A 83 -20.93 1.67 -32.78
N GLU A 84 -20.53 1.95 -31.53
CA GLU A 84 -19.19 2.44 -31.17
C GLU A 84 -18.78 3.75 -31.85
N SER A 85 -19.74 4.62 -32.16
CA SER A 85 -19.46 5.92 -32.79
C SER A 85 -18.98 6.92 -31.75
N THR A 86 -17.77 6.70 -31.24
CA THR A 86 -17.20 7.40 -30.08
C THR A 86 -17.15 8.91 -30.29
N ALA A 87 -16.67 9.39 -31.44
CA ALA A 87 -16.62 10.83 -31.73
C ALA A 87 -18.02 11.48 -31.76
N ILE A 88 -19.01 10.77 -32.29
CA ILE A 88 -20.40 11.24 -32.29
C ILE A 88 -20.97 11.21 -30.87
N ALA A 89 -20.71 10.16 -30.08
CA ALA A 89 -21.15 10.07 -28.70
C ALA A 89 -20.55 11.18 -27.82
N GLU A 90 -19.27 11.52 -28.02
CA GLU A 90 -18.57 12.59 -27.30
C GLU A 90 -19.20 13.97 -27.53
N VAL A 91 -19.61 14.27 -28.76
CA VAL A 91 -20.29 15.54 -29.05
C VAL A 91 -21.75 15.49 -28.60
N ALA A 92 -22.46 14.40 -28.92
CA ALA A 92 -23.87 14.25 -28.59
C ALA A 92 -24.13 14.28 -27.09
N VAL A 93 -23.22 13.79 -26.24
CA VAL A 93 -23.42 13.74 -24.79
C VAL A 93 -23.35 15.13 -24.15
N VAL A 94 -22.52 16.03 -24.70
CA VAL A 94 -22.40 17.41 -24.24
C VAL A 94 -23.62 18.24 -24.69
N MET A 95 -24.22 17.89 -25.82
CA MET A 95 -25.35 18.63 -26.39
C MET A 95 -26.71 18.11 -25.96
N SER A 96 -26.78 16.86 -25.50
CA SER A 96 -28.01 16.24 -25.04
C SER A 96 -28.51 16.91 -23.75
N LYS A 97 -29.81 17.18 -23.69
CA LYS A 97 -30.46 17.66 -22.46
C LYS A 97 -30.74 16.53 -21.47
N ASN A 98 -30.71 15.27 -21.93
CA ASN A 98 -30.97 14.11 -21.11
C ASN A 98 -30.11 12.92 -21.57
N VAL A 99 -28.90 12.83 -21.01
CA VAL A 99 -27.97 11.71 -21.19
C VAL A 99 -28.58 10.37 -20.74
N ASN A 100 -29.56 10.42 -19.82
CA ASN A 100 -30.26 9.27 -19.26
C ASN A 100 -31.62 8.99 -19.93
N ALA A 101 -31.83 9.48 -21.16
CA ALA A 101 -33.05 9.21 -21.91
C ALA A 101 -33.28 7.69 -22.00
N GLN A 102 -34.51 7.26 -21.76
CA GLN A 102 -34.91 5.85 -21.83
C GLN A 102 -35.68 5.56 -23.12
N ASN A 103 -35.35 4.45 -23.77
CA ASN A 103 -36.08 3.98 -24.94
C ASN A 103 -37.35 3.19 -24.56
N ILE A 104 -38.00 2.54 -25.53
CA ILE A 104 -39.22 1.75 -25.27
C ILE A 104 -39.01 0.54 -24.35
N ASP A 105 -37.77 0.08 -24.18
CA ASP A 105 -37.42 -1.03 -23.27
C ASP A 105 -36.95 -0.49 -21.90
N GLY A 106 -36.91 0.82 -21.73
CA GLY A 106 -36.35 1.49 -20.55
C GLY A 106 -34.82 1.55 -20.53
N ASP A 107 -34.15 1.04 -21.57
CA ASP A 107 -32.69 1.09 -21.66
C ASP A 107 -32.24 2.53 -21.92
N THR A 108 -31.14 2.92 -21.27
CA THR A 108 -30.44 4.20 -21.50
C THR A 108 -29.27 4.00 -22.49
N PRO A 109 -28.62 5.07 -22.99
CA PRO A 109 -27.38 4.94 -23.76
C PRO A 109 -26.29 4.14 -23.02
N LEU A 110 -26.22 4.26 -21.69
CA LEU A 110 -25.29 3.50 -20.86
C LEU A 110 -25.57 1.99 -20.93
N HIS A 111 -26.85 1.58 -20.86
CA HIS A 111 -27.25 0.18 -21.06
C HIS A 111 -26.79 -0.35 -22.42
N TYR A 112 -26.96 0.44 -23.48
CA TYR A 112 -26.55 0.08 -24.83
C TYR A 112 -25.03 -0.07 -24.94
N SER A 113 -24.25 0.89 -24.42
CA SER A 113 -22.77 0.78 -24.44
C SER A 113 -22.27 -0.49 -23.75
N ILE A 114 -22.91 -0.91 -22.66
CA ILE A 114 -22.53 -2.12 -21.92
C ILE A 114 -22.96 -3.38 -22.68
N LYS A 115 -24.20 -3.42 -23.17
CA LYS A 115 -24.76 -4.55 -23.93
C LYS A 115 -23.92 -4.86 -25.18
N TYR A 116 -23.43 -3.82 -25.84
CA TYR A 116 -22.61 -3.93 -27.06
C TYR A 116 -21.09 -3.87 -26.80
N LYS A 117 -20.66 -3.79 -25.51
CA LYS A 117 -19.26 -3.84 -25.05
C LYS A 117 -18.36 -2.67 -25.50
N HIS A 118 -18.94 -1.49 -25.66
CA HIS A 118 -18.25 -0.28 -26.13
C HIS A 118 -17.74 0.55 -24.94
N LEU A 119 -16.56 0.17 -24.44
CA LEU A 119 -15.97 0.69 -23.20
C LEU A 119 -15.74 2.21 -23.25
N ASP A 120 -15.25 2.74 -24.37
CA ASP A 120 -14.91 4.16 -24.51
C ASP A 120 -16.16 5.03 -24.42
N VAL A 121 -17.24 4.62 -25.11
CA VAL A 121 -18.54 5.30 -25.02
C VAL A 121 -19.11 5.19 -23.61
N MET A 122 -19.02 4.03 -22.96
CA MET A 122 -19.46 3.84 -21.58
C MET A 122 -18.75 4.81 -20.62
N GLN A 123 -17.43 4.90 -20.69
CA GLN A 123 -16.65 5.80 -19.85
C GLN A 123 -17.01 7.26 -20.09
N LYS A 124 -17.21 7.65 -21.36
CA LYS A 124 -17.59 9.01 -21.70
C LYS A 124 -18.97 9.37 -21.15
N LEU A 125 -19.94 8.47 -21.27
CA LEU A 125 -21.29 8.65 -20.72
C LEU A 125 -21.23 8.86 -19.19
N LEU A 126 -20.47 8.04 -18.47
CA LEU A 126 -20.30 8.19 -17.01
C LEU A 126 -19.62 9.52 -16.63
N GLN A 127 -18.58 9.93 -17.35
CA GLN A 127 -17.91 11.22 -17.14
C GLN A 127 -18.86 12.42 -17.35
N CYS A 128 -19.88 12.26 -18.19
CA CYS A 128 -20.85 13.30 -18.51
C CYS A 128 -22.16 13.16 -17.70
N GLY A 129 -22.12 12.44 -16.57
CA GLY A 129 -23.24 12.37 -15.62
C GLY A 129 -24.33 11.36 -15.97
N ALA A 130 -24.02 10.33 -16.77
CA ALA A 130 -24.92 9.19 -16.90
C ALA A 130 -25.14 8.51 -15.53
N ASP A 131 -26.39 8.21 -15.20
CA ASP A 131 -26.76 7.56 -13.95
C ASP A 131 -26.31 6.10 -13.97
N ILE A 132 -25.31 5.79 -13.15
CA ILE A 132 -24.71 4.46 -13.03
C ILE A 132 -25.66 3.41 -12.45
N ASN A 133 -26.76 3.84 -11.82
CA ASN A 133 -27.74 2.99 -11.15
C ASN A 133 -29.11 2.98 -11.84
N CYS A 134 -29.26 3.62 -13.01
CA CYS A 134 -30.52 3.64 -13.75
C CYS A 134 -31.06 2.22 -14.01
N GLN A 135 -32.38 2.01 -13.95
CA GLN A 135 -32.99 0.70 -14.19
C GLN A 135 -33.86 0.72 -15.45
N ASN A 136 -33.70 -0.28 -16.32
CA ASN A 136 -34.61 -0.49 -17.44
C ASN A 136 -35.95 -1.11 -17.02
N ARG A 137 -36.84 -1.43 -17.96
CA ARG A 137 -38.18 -1.98 -17.62
C ARG A 137 -38.13 -3.37 -16.97
N LEU A 138 -37.01 -4.08 -17.06
CA LEU A 138 -36.77 -5.33 -16.35
C LEU A 138 -36.14 -5.09 -14.96
N GLY A 139 -36.04 -3.84 -14.51
CA GLY A 139 -35.36 -3.48 -13.28
C GLY A 139 -33.84 -3.69 -13.35
N GLU A 140 -33.29 -3.90 -14.54
CA GLU A 140 -31.87 -4.20 -14.69
C GLU A 140 -31.08 -2.91 -14.73
N SER A 141 -30.05 -2.83 -13.90
CA SER A 141 -29.12 -1.72 -13.87
C SER A 141 -27.95 -1.94 -14.82
N PRO A 142 -27.13 -0.92 -15.12
CA PRO A 142 -25.83 -1.07 -15.78
C PRO A 142 -24.99 -2.23 -15.22
N LEU A 143 -25.03 -2.43 -13.90
CA LEU A 143 -24.31 -3.51 -13.23
C LEU A 143 -24.89 -4.90 -13.56
N HIS A 144 -26.21 -5.04 -13.64
CA HIS A 144 -26.86 -6.27 -14.13
C HIS A 144 -26.53 -6.54 -15.61
N MET A 145 -26.57 -5.49 -16.44
CA MET A 145 -26.22 -5.59 -17.86
C MET A 145 -24.77 -6.03 -18.07
N ALA A 146 -23.84 -5.51 -17.26
CA ALA A 146 -22.43 -5.91 -17.32
C ALA A 146 -22.25 -7.38 -16.95
N VAL A 147 -22.98 -7.87 -15.93
CA VAL A 147 -22.99 -9.29 -15.58
C VAL A 147 -23.57 -10.15 -16.72
N LYS A 148 -24.60 -9.72 -17.44
CA LYS A 148 -25.15 -10.48 -18.57
C LYS A 148 -24.24 -10.48 -19.79
N TYR A 149 -23.84 -9.31 -20.24
CA TYR A 149 -23.33 -9.11 -21.60
C TYR A 149 -21.84 -8.77 -21.66
N ALA A 150 -21.24 -8.22 -20.60
CA ALA A 150 -19.87 -7.71 -20.62
C ALA A 150 -18.88 -8.55 -19.80
N ASP A 151 -17.61 -8.15 -19.84
CA ASP A 151 -16.49 -8.77 -19.14
C ASP A 151 -16.28 -8.19 -17.73
N THR A 152 -15.28 -8.71 -17.02
CA THR A 152 -14.92 -8.24 -15.67
C THR A 152 -14.31 -6.84 -15.66
N VAL A 153 -13.77 -6.36 -16.79
CA VAL A 153 -13.25 -5.00 -16.93
C VAL A 153 -14.39 -4.00 -16.84
N THR A 154 -15.43 -4.17 -17.65
CA THR A 154 -16.62 -3.33 -17.65
C THR A 154 -17.31 -3.35 -16.28
N LEU A 155 -17.47 -4.56 -15.72
CA LEU A 155 -18.03 -4.74 -14.38
C LEU A 155 -17.20 -3.98 -13.32
N GLY A 156 -15.88 -4.12 -13.35
CA GLY A 156 -14.97 -3.47 -12.39
C GLY A 156 -14.94 -1.95 -12.51
N LEU A 157 -15.13 -1.38 -13.71
CA LEU A 157 -15.25 0.07 -13.88
C LEU A 157 -16.55 0.59 -13.26
N LEU A 158 -17.67 -0.10 -13.44
CA LEU A 158 -18.94 0.32 -12.85
C LEU A 158 -18.87 0.27 -11.32
N ILE A 159 -18.28 -0.78 -10.75
CA ILE A 159 -18.09 -0.90 -9.30
C ILE A 159 -17.19 0.24 -8.77
N LYS A 160 -16.11 0.59 -9.48
CA LYS A 160 -15.25 1.73 -9.12
C LYS A 160 -15.94 3.09 -9.24
N GLY A 161 -17.01 3.17 -10.03
CA GLY A 161 -17.88 4.34 -10.14
C GLY A 161 -18.99 4.36 -9.10
N ASP A 162 -18.87 3.58 -8.03
CA ASP A 162 -19.85 3.48 -6.93
C ASP A 162 -21.24 2.97 -7.35
N ALA A 163 -21.29 2.05 -8.33
CA ALA A 163 -22.52 1.33 -8.66
C ALA A 163 -23.04 0.53 -7.45
N PHE A 164 -24.35 0.59 -7.20
CA PHE A 164 -24.99 -0.05 -6.06
C PHE A 164 -25.05 -1.58 -6.26
N LEU A 165 -24.30 -2.32 -5.45
CA LEU A 165 -24.13 -3.78 -5.59
C LEU A 165 -25.39 -4.58 -5.22
N GLU A 166 -26.24 -4.02 -4.35
CA GLU A 166 -27.45 -4.69 -3.84
C GLU A 166 -28.73 -4.28 -4.58
N ILE A 167 -28.60 -3.60 -5.71
CA ILE A 167 -29.73 -3.23 -6.57
C ILE A 167 -30.44 -4.49 -7.06
N LYS A 168 -31.77 -4.52 -6.99
CA LYS A 168 -32.57 -5.69 -7.39
C LYS A 168 -33.33 -5.44 -8.67
N ASN A 169 -33.32 -6.42 -9.58
CA ASN A 169 -34.18 -6.42 -10.76
C ASN A 169 -35.62 -6.87 -10.41
N ILE A 170 -36.52 -6.91 -11.41
CA ILE A 170 -37.92 -7.33 -11.20
C ILE A 170 -38.08 -8.77 -10.70
N GLU A 171 -37.04 -9.60 -10.91
CA GLU A 171 -36.99 -10.97 -10.41
C GLU A 171 -36.52 -11.04 -8.95
N GLY A 172 -36.25 -9.89 -8.32
CA GLY A 172 -35.69 -9.81 -6.97
C GLY A 172 -34.21 -10.19 -6.89
N SER A 173 -33.55 -10.40 -8.03
CA SER A 173 -32.14 -10.80 -8.10
C SER A 173 -31.22 -9.58 -8.01
N THR A 174 -30.16 -9.68 -7.21
CA THR A 174 -29.03 -8.75 -7.27
C THR A 174 -28.05 -9.15 -8.38
N PRO A 175 -27.10 -8.28 -8.79
CA PRO A 175 -26.02 -8.64 -9.70
C PRO A 175 -25.26 -9.90 -9.28
N LEU A 176 -25.09 -10.15 -7.98
CA LEU A 176 -24.47 -11.37 -7.45
C LEU A 176 -25.34 -12.61 -7.70
N HIS A 177 -26.66 -12.54 -7.47
CA HIS A 177 -27.58 -13.63 -7.81
C HIS A 177 -27.52 -13.96 -9.30
N LEU A 178 -27.47 -12.93 -10.15
CA LEU A 178 -27.41 -13.08 -11.59
C LEU A 178 -26.08 -13.69 -12.05
N ALA A 179 -24.95 -13.27 -11.47
CA ALA A 179 -23.63 -13.81 -11.76
C ALA A 179 -23.53 -15.30 -11.40
N VAL A 180 -24.08 -15.70 -10.25
CA VAL A 180 -24.19 -17.11 -9.85
C VAL A 180 -25.09 -17.90 -10.81
N SER A 181 -26.27 -17.36 -11.13
CA SER A 181 -27.25 -18.02 -12.00
C SER A 181 -26.72 -18.26 -13.42
N LEU A 182 -25.87 -17.34 -13.91
CA LEU A 182 -25.20 -17.43 -15.21
C LEU A 182 -23.87 -18.20 -15.16
N ASN A 183 -23.49 -18.76 -14.01
CA ASN A 183 -22.21 -19.46 -13.81
C ASN A 183 -20.98 -18.61 -14.22
N LYS A 184 -20.97 -17.33 -13.85
CA LYS A 184 -19.83 -16.43 -14.12
C LYS A 184 -18.97 -16.28 -12.87
N LYS A 185 -18.13 -17.28 -12.60
CA LYS A 185 -17.28 -17.33 -11.39
C LYS A 185 -16.43 -16.06 -11.22
N ASP A 186 -15.82 -15.54 -12.28
CA ASP A 186 -14.97 -14.35 -12.19
C ASP A 186 -15.77 -13.08 -11.82
N HIS A 187 -17.02 -12.97 -12.29
CA HIS A 187 -17.93 -11.88 -11.90
C HIS A 187 -18.39 -12.04 -10.45
N VAL A 188 -18.67 -13.27 -9.99
CA VAL A 188 -18.97 -13.56 -8.58
C VAL A 188 -17.81 -13.16 -7.68
N GLU A 189 -16.59 -13.55 -8.04
CA GLU A 189 -15.40 -13.20 -7.27
C GLU A 189 -15.19 -11.68 -7.23
N LEU A 190 -15.32 -10.99 -8.37
CA LEU A 190 -15.16 -9.55 -8.44
C LEU A 190 -16.21 -8.79 -7.60
N LEU A 191 -17.48 -9.22 -7.62
CA LEU A 191 -18.54 -8.63 -6.81
C LEU A 191 -18.27 -8.85 -5.31
N LEU A 192 -17.88 -10.06 -4.90
CA LEU A 192 -17.57 -10.38 -3.50
C LEU A 192 -16.31 -9.66 -3.00
N GLN A 193 -15.28 -9.51 -3.85
CA GLN A 193 -14.09 -8.71 -3.54
C GLN A 193 -14.43 -7.25 -3.24
N ASN A 194 -15.51 -6.73 -3.84
CA ASN A 194 -15.99 -5.36 -3.63
C ASN A 194 -17.15 -5.28 -2.63
N ARG A 195 -17.29 -6.29 -1.74
CA ARG A 195 -18.24 -6.31 -0.62
C ARG A 195 -19.73 -6.38 -0.99
N ALA A 196 -20.06 -7.01 -2.13
CA ALA A 196 -21.45 -7.46 -2.34
C ALA A 196 -21.86 -8.41 -1.21
N ASP A 197 -23.11 -8.30 -0.74
CA ASP A 197 -23.63 -9.15 0.33
C ASP A 197 -23.73 -10.60 -0.15
N ILE A 198 -22.85 -11.45 0.38
CA ILE A 198 -22.78 -12.87 0.06
C ILE A 198 -24.07 -13.61 0.44
N ASN A 199 -24.83 -13.07 1.39
CA ASN A 199 -26.09 -13.61 1.89
C ASN A 199 -27.30 -12.82 1.39
N ALA A 200 -27.13 -11.99 0.35
CA ALA A 200 -28.22 -11.19 -0.21
C ALA A 200 -29.45 -12.08 -0.45
N ILE A 201 -30.61 -11.57 -0.04
CA ILE A 201 -31.86 -12.34 -0.10
C ILE A 201 -32.57 -12.00 -1.42
N GLY A 202 -32.63 -12.97 -2.33
CA GLY A 202 -33.35 -12.86 -3.60
C GLY A 202 -34.84 -13.20 -3.48
N ARG A 203 -35.45 -13.60 -4.60
CA ARG A 203 -36.82 -14.15 -4.63
C ARG A 203 -36.89 -15.46 -3.83
N ASP A 204 -38.04 -15.70 -3.20
CA ASP A 204 -38.31 -16.87 -2.34
C ASP A 204 -37.31 -17.07 -1.20
N SER A 205 -36.69 -15.97 -0.75
CA SER A 205 -35.60 -15.96 0.23
C SER A 205 -34.34 -16.74 -0.16
N CYS A 206 -34.16 -17.01 -1.45
CA CYS A 206 -33.02 -17.77 -1.91
C CYS A 206 -31.78 -16.88 -2.01
N THR A 207 -30.70 -17.35 -1.38
CA THR A 207 -29.40 -16.67 -1.39
C THR A 207 -28.55 -17.11 -2.59
N PRO A 208 -27.44 -16.41 -2.91
CA PRO A 208 -26.50 -16.85 -3.94
C PRO A 208 -26.02 -18.30 -3.73
N LEU A 209 -25.82 -18.74 -2.47
CA LEU A 209 -25.43 -20.11 -2.15
C LEU A 209 -26.52 -21.13 -2.52
N HIS A 210 -27.80 -20.83 -2.27
CA HIS A 210 -28.90 -21.70 -2.70
C HIS A 210 -28.91 -21.84 -4.22
N LEU A 211 -28.78 -20.74 -4.95
CA LEU A 211 -28.75 -20.76 -6.41
C LEU A 211 -27.57 -21.57 -6.94
N ALA A 212 -26.37 -21.41 -6.35
CA ALA A 212 -25.19 -22.17 -6.75
C ALA A 212 -25.38 -23.68 -6.57
N VAL A 213 -25.99 -24.10 -5.45
CA VAL A 213 -26.32 -25.51 -5.19
C VAL A 213 -27.39 -26.03 -6.14
N MET A 214 -28.46 -25.27 -6.37
CA MET A 214 -29.54 -25.65 -7.27
C MET A 214 -29.07 -25.80 -8.72
N LYS A 215 -28.07 -24.99 -9.13
CA LYS A 215 -27.40 -25.12 -10.42
C LYS A 215 -26.33 -26.20 -10.45
N GLY A 216 -26.02 -26.83 -9.31
CA GLY A 216 -25.00 -27.89 -9.20
C GLY A 216 -23.57 -27.40 -9.41
N ASN A 217 -23.32 -26.11 -9.24
CA ASN A 217 -22.04 -25.49 -9.54
C ASN A 217 -21.07 -25.63 -8.38
N LYS A 218 -20.22 -26.64 -8.44
CA LYS A 218 -19.26 -26.95 -7.39
C LYS A 218 -18.32 -25.77 -7.12
N GLU A 219 -17.72 -25.17 -8.15
CA GLU A 219 -16.69 -24.15 -7.97
C GLU A 219 -17.25 -22.87 -7.33
N ILE A 220 -18.48 -22.49 -7.67
CA ILE A 220 -19.14 -21.32 -7.06
C ILE A 220 -19.62 -21.65 -5.65
N VAL A 221 -20.11 -22.87 -5.39
CA VAL A 221 -20.45 -23.29 -4.01
C VAL A 221 -19.22 -23.25 -3.12
N GLU A 222 -18.11 -23.83 -3.58
CA GLU A 222 -16.83 -23.79 -2.86
C GLU A 222 -16.38 -22.35 -2.61
N LEU A 223 -16.39 -21.49 -3.65
CA LEU A 223 -16.06 -20.07 -3.51
C LEU A 223 -16.96 -19.34 -2.48
N LEU A 224 -18.27 -19.59 -2.49
CA LEU A 224 -19.19 -18.95 -1.55
C LEU A 224 -18.98 -19.46 -0.11
N LEU A 225 -18.74 -20.76 0.06
CA LEU A 225 -18.43 -21.35 1.38
C LEU A 225 -17.08 -20.89 1.93
N ASP A 226 -16.04 -20.80 1.08
CA ASP A 226 -14.73 -20.24 1.41
C ASP A 226 -14.85 -18.78 1.89
N ARG A 227 -15.80 -18.04 1.32
CA ARG A 227 -16.14 -16.66 1.68
C ARG A 227 -17.17 -16.57 2.83
N LYS A 228 -17.43 -17.69 3.51
CA LYS A 228 -18.32 -17.81 4.70
C LYS A 228 -19.78 -17.44 4.42
N ALA A 229 -20.32 -17.82 3.25
CA ALA A 229 -21.76 -17.75 3.00
C ALA A 229 -22.54 -18.55 4.07
N ASN A 230 -23.63 -17.99 4.55
CA ASN A 230 -24.46 -18.62 5.58
C ASN A 230 -25.30 -19.75 4.97
N ALA A 231 -24.84 -20.99 5.18
CA ALA A 231 -25.50 -22.20 4.72
C ALA A 231 -26.77 -22.58 5.50
N HIS A 232 -27.07 -21.91 6.62
CA HIS A 232 -28.22 -22.18 7.48
C HIS A 232 -29.45 -21.34 7.13
N LEU A 233 -29.32 -20.36 6.23
CA LEU A 233 -30.46 -19.61 5.72
C LEU A 233 -31.39 -20.54 4.94
N LYS A 234 -32.70 -20.23 4.96
CA LYS A 234 -33.73 -21.03 4.30
C LYS A 234 -34.23 -20.34 3.04
N CYS A 235 -34.33 -21.13 1.96
CA CYS A 235 -34.94 -20.78 0.69
C CYS A 235 -36.27 -21.55 0.57
N PHE A 236 -37.33 -20.85 0.19
CA PHE A 236 -38.70 -21.37 0.08
C PHE A 236 -39.09 -21.69 -1.37
N TYR A 237 -38.09 -21.75 -2.26
CA TYR A 237 -38.31 -22.13 -3.65
C TYR A 237 -38.93 -23.52 -3.74
N ASN A 238 -40.14 -23.61 -4.28
CA ASN A 238 -40.96 -24.82 -4.43
C ASN A 238 -41.31 -25.55 -3.10
N SER A 239 -41.25 -24.88 -1.94
CA SER A 239 -41.66 -25.49 -0.66
C SER A 239 -42.02 -24.46 0.42
N ASN A 240 -43.09 -24.75 1.17
CA ASN A 240 -43.53 -23.94 2.30
C ASN A 240 -42.66 -24.14 3.56
N GLU A 241 -41.88 -25.23 3.65
CA GLU A 241 -41.11 -25.56 4.86
C GLU A 241 -39.74 -24.88 4.93
N GLY A 242 -39.24 -24.41 3.77
CA GLY A 242 -37.94 -23.77 3.60
C GLY A 242 -36.77 -24.73 3.77
N TYR A 243 -35.91 -24.81 2.76
CA TYR A 243 -34.71 -25.66 2.75
C TYR A 243 -33.43 -24.84 2.83
N THR A 244 -32.48 -25.36 3.58
CA THR A 244 -31.09 -24.88 3.58
C THR A 244 -30.36 -25.28 2.30
N ALA A 245 -29.24 -24.63 2.01
CA ALA A 245 -28.43 -24.96 0.84
C ALA A 245 -27.91 -26.41 0.90
N LEU A 246 -27.60 -26.94 2.08
CA LEU A 246 -27.20 -28.34 2.24
C LEU A 246 -28.39 -29.30 1.99
N GLU A 247 -29.59 -28.99 2.50
CA GLU A 247 -30.79 -29.79 2.23
C GLU A 247 -31.10 -29.83 0.72
N ASN A 248 -30.96 -28.71 0.00
CA ASN A 248 -31.07 -28.68 -1.46
C ASN A 248 -30.00 -29.54 -2.15
N ALA A 249 -28.76 -29.56 -1.64
CA ALA A 249 -27.69 -30.39 -2.19
C ALA A 249 -27.96 -31.89 -2.03
N VAL A 250 -28.54 -32.28 -0.89
CA VAL A 250 -28.94 -33.66 -0.59
C VAL A 250 -30.14 -34.07 -1.45
N ALA A 251 -31.17 -33.23 -1.55
CA ALA A 251 -32.33 -33.47 -2.42
C ALA A 251 -31.92 -33.65 -3.89
N ASN A 252 -30.94 -32.85 -4.36
CA ASN A 252 -30.38 -32.95 -5.71
C ASN A 252 -29.37 -34.11 -5.88
N ARG A 253 -29.13 -34.92 -4.86
CA ARG A 253 -28.17 -36.05 -4.84
C ARG A 253 -26.75 -35.67 -5.27
N ASN A 254 -26.33 -34.43 -5.05
CA ASN A 254 -25.01 -33.94 -5.47
C ASN A 254 -23.94 -34.26 -4.42
N LYS A 255 -23.44 -35.49 -4.42
CA LYS A 255 -22.45 -36.01 -3.46
C LYS A 255 -21.20 -35.12 -3.33
N LYS A 256 -20.75 -34.50 -4.43
CA LYS A 256 -19.57 -33.61 -4.43
C LYS A 256 -19.83 -32.32 -3.66
N ILE A 257 -21.01 -31.72 -3.83
CA ILE A 257 -21.40 -30.51 -3.10
C ILE A 257 -21.70 -30.84 -1.64
N VAL A 258 -22.37 -31.96 -1.36
CA VAL A 258 -22.58 -32.42 0.03
C VAL A 258 -21.25 -32.62 0.75
N ALA A 259 -20.26 -33.24 0.09
CA ALA A 259 -18.91 -33.37 0.63
C ALA A 259 -18.25 -32.01 0.90
N LEU A 260 -18.45 -31.01 0.04
CA LEU A 260 -17.94 -29.65 0.29
C LEU A 260 -18.57 -29.03 1.54
N PHE A 261 -19.88 -29.15 1.75
CA PHE A 261 -20.54 -28.67 2.97
C PHE A 261 -19.96 -29.35 4.22
N LEU A 262 -19.75 -30.66 4.19
CA LEU A 262 -19.15 -31.41 5.29
C LEU A 262 -17.69 -30.98 5.56
N LEU A 263 -16.90 -30.74 4.50
CA LEU A 263 -15.54 -30.20 4.60
C LEU A 263 -15.52 -28.81 5.26
N HIS A 264 -16.56 -28.00 5.03
CA HIS A 264 -16.73 -26.69 5.65
C HIS A 264 -17.40 -26.76 7.03
N GLY A 265 -17.55 -27.96 7.61
CA GLY A 265 -18.10 -28.17 8.96
C GLY A 265 -19.61 -27.94 9.06
N ILE A 266 -20.33 -27.89 7.95
CA ILE A 266 -21.78 -27.69 7.91
C ILE A 266 -22.45 -29.06 7.97
N ILE A 267 -23.02 -29.38 9.13
CA ILE A 267 -23.58 -30.70 9.44
C ILE A 267 -25.10 -30.61 9.58
N LEU A 268 -25.81 -31.65 9.13
CA LEU A 268 -27.26 -31.78 9.23
C LEU A 268 -27.71 -32.15 10.66
N GLU A 269 -27.86 -31.17 11.56
CA GLU A 269 -28.46 -31.40 12.90
C GLU A 269 -29.91 -31.90 12.81
N ARG A 270 -30.67 -31.43 11.81
CA ARG A 270 -32.12 -31.65 11.70
C ARG A 270 -32.49 -33.08 11.26
N ILE A 271 -31.62 -33.78 10.54
CA ILE A 271 -31.83 -35.18 10.14
C ILE A 271 -31.43 -36.13 11.26
N TYR A 272 -30.42 -35.82 12.08
CA TYR A 272 -30.11 -36.63 13.26
C TYR A 272 -31.30 -36.68 14.22
N LYS A 273 -31.96 -35.52 14.46
CA LYS A 273 -33.20 -35.46 15.25
C LYS A 273 -34.39 -36.18 14.59
N ASN A 274 -34.59 -36.07 13.27
CA ASN A 274 -35.70 -36.73 12.59
C ASN A 274 -35.50 -38.25 12.39
N LEU A 275 -34.26 -38.73 12.21
CA LEU A 275 -33.91 -40.16 12.17
C LEU A 275 -34.06 -40.80 13.56
N VAL A 276 -33.57 -40.13 14.61
CA VAL A 276 -33.74 -40.58 16.00
C VAL A 276 -35.22 -40.58 16.40
N ARG A 277 -36.02 -39.66 15.86
CA ARG A 277 -37.47 -39.58 16.13
C ARG A 277 -38.32 -40.54 15.28
N LYS A 278 -37.82 -41.00 14.12
CA LYS A 278 -38.47 -42.01 13.26
C LYS A 278 -38.02 -43.44 13.51
N ALA A 279 -37.07 -43.70 14.42
CA ALA A 279 -36.81 -45.06 14.92
C ALA A 279 -37.98 -45.48 15.83
N PRO A 280 -38.90 -46.36 15.41
CA PRO A 280 -40.06 -46.70 16.22
C PRO A 280 -39.63 -47.71 17.27
N LEU A 281 -39.51 -47.26 18.53
CA LEU A 281 -39.90 -48.10 19.65
C LEU A 281 -41.43 -48.00 19.76
N ARG A 282 -42.14 -48.88 19.04
CA ARG A 282 -43.39 -49.54 19.46
C ARG A 282 -44.03 -50.25 18.27
N GLU A 283 -44.43 -51.50 18.54
CA GLU A 283 -45.37 -52.28 17.76
C GLU A 283 -46.69 -51.51 17.52
N SER A 284 -47.36 -51.90 16.45
CA SER A 284 -48.70 -51.48 15.99
C SER A 284 -48.82 -50.09 15.36
N GLU A 285 -48.78 -50.05 14.03
CA GLU A 285 -49.89 -49.55 13.20
C GLU A 285 -49.57 -49.74 11.71
N LYS A 286 -50.50 -50.39 10.98
CA LYS A 286 -50.40 -50.69 9.55
C LYS A 286 -50.49 -49.38 8.75
N LYS A 287 -49.46 -49.08 7.95
CA LYS A 287 -49.55 -48.12 6.83
C LYS A 287 -49.33 -48.83 5.50
N THR A 288 -50.14 -48.47 4.53
CA THR A 288 -50.36 -49.09 3.22
C THR A 288 -49.15 -49.01 2.27
N ASP A 289 -48.95 -50.08 1.49
CA ASP A 289 -47.76 -50.35 0.66
C ASP A 289 -47.39 -49.28 -0.40
N GLN A 290 -48.26 -48.31 -0.70
CA GLN A 290 -47.96 -47.24 -1.65
C GLN A 290 -47.14 -46.07 -1.06
N GLU A 291 -47.18 -45.82 0.26
CA GLU A 291 -46.33 -44.81 0.91
C GLU A 291 -44.92 -45.35 1.23
N LEU A 292 -44.78 -46.67 1.36
CA LEU A 292 -43.52 -47.36 1.62
C LEU A 292 -42.53 -47.29 0.46
N HIS A 293 -42.98 -47.11 -0.79
CA HIS A 293 -42.08 -47.09 -1.95
C HIS A 293 -41.36 -45.75 -2.16
N LEU A 294 -41.97 -44.62 -1.77
CA LEU A 294 -41.34 -43.29 -1.80
C LEU A 294 -40.43 -43.08 -0.56
N GLU A 295 -40.86 -43.48 0.64
CA GLU A 295 -40.01 -43.38 1.83
C GLU A 295 -38.80 -44.33 1.77
N ASN A 296 -38.93 -45.54 1.21
CA ASN A 296 -37.79 -46.45 1.09
C ASN A 296 -36.72 -45.97 0.10
N HIS A 297 -37.10 -45.27 -0.98
CA HIS A 297 -36.12 -44.75 -1.92
C HIS A 297 -35.28 -43.62 -1.30
N ASP A 298 -35.90 -42.74 -0.52
CA ASP A 298 -35.19 -41.69 0.23
C ASP A 298 -34.39 -42.28 1.39
N ILE A 299 -34.93 -43.23 2.15
CA ILE A 299 -34.21 -43.92 3.24
C ILE A 299 -33.00 -44.70 2.71
N GLN A 300 -33.09 -45.32 1.52
CA GLN A 300 -31.96 -46.03 0.91
C GLN A 300 -30.86 -45.05 0.46
N VAL A 301 -31.22 -43.91 -0.12
CA VAL A 301 -30.29 -42.82 -0.47
C VAL A 301 -29.63 -42.22 0.78
N TYR A 302 -30.38 -42.09 1.89
CA TYR A 302 -29.85 -41.65 3.19
C TYR A 302 -28.93 -42.70 3.85
N LYS A 303 -29.25 -43.99 3.75
CA LYS A 303 -28.38 -45.09 4.23
C LYS A 303 -27.08 -45.19 3.44
N GLU A 304 -27.11 -44.98 2.12
CA GLU A 304 -25.90 -44.93 1.29
C GLU A 304 -25.02 -43.71 1.60
N ASN A 305 -25.61 -42.56 1.94
CA ASN A 305 -24.86 -41.38 2.38
C ASN A 305 -24.35 -41.49 3.83
N LEU A 306 -25.02 -42.25 4.71
CA LEU A 306 -24.53 -42.59 6.06
C LEU A 306 -23.26 -43.46 6.03
N LYS A 307 -23.06 -44.29 5.01
CA LYS A 307 -21.77 -44.98 4.78
C LYS A 307 -20.61 -44.01 4.52
N VAL A 308 -20.89 -42.81 4.01
CA VAL A 308 -19.88 -41.73 3.84
C VAL A 308 -19.56 -41.07 5.20
N VAL A 309 -20.53 -41.02 6.12
CA VAL A 309 -20.36 -40.51 7.50
C VAL A 309 -19.50 -41.46 8.35
N ASP A 310 -19.52 -42.77 8.10
CA ASP A 310 -18.66 -43.75 8.78
C ASP A 310 -17.15 -43.56 8.51
N ILE A 311 -16.79 -42.89 7.41
CA ILE A 311 -15.38 -42.55 7.07
C ILE A 311 -14.89 -41.35 7.91
N ALA A 312 -15.80 -40.60 8.55
CA ALA A 312 -15.50 -39.39 9.35
C ALA A 312 -15.34 -39.64 10.86
N LYS A 313 -15.20 -40.89 11.30
CA LYS A 313 -15.11 -41.29 12.72
C LYS A 313 -14.04 -40.60 13.60
N PRO A 314 -12.97 -39.94 13.12
CA PRO A 314 -12.07 -39.18 14.01
C PRO A 314 -12.63 -37.81 14.47
N VAL A 315 -13.72 -37.29 13.87
CA VAL A 315 -14.15 -35.88 14.07
C VAL A 315 -15.07 -35.68 15.29
N GLY A 316 -15.61 -36.77 15.86
CA GLY A 316 -16.56 -36.73 16.98
C GLY A 316 -16.03 -36.22 18.33
N LYS A 317 -14.73 -35.95 18.47
CA LYS A 317 -14.17 -35.33 19.69
C LYS A 317 -14.19 -33.78 19.69
N TRP A 318 -14.59 -33.15 18.59
CA TRP A 318 -14.50 -31.68 18.44
C TRP A 318 -15.65 -30.88 19.05
N THR A 319 -16.84 -31.47 19.18
CA THR A 319 -18.05 -30.74 19.62
C THR A 319 -18.08 -30.38 21.11
N GLN A 320 -17.30 -31.04 21.96
CA GLN A 320 -17.16 -30.64 23.37
C GLN A 320 -16.19 -29.47 23.60
N MET A 321 -15.35 -29.08 22.61
CA MET A 321 -14.37 -28.00 22.77
C MET A 321 -14.88 -26.60 22.34
N VAL A 322 -15.93 -26.50 21.53
CA VAL A 322 -16.39 -25.21 20.97
C VAL A 322 -17.29 -24.42 21.93
N ILE A 323 -17.96 -25.09 22.87
CA ILE A 323 -18.78 -24.42 23.92
C ILE A 323 -17.89 -23.67 24.95
N LEU A 324 -16.58 -23.95 24.99
CA LEU A 324 -15.63 -23.29 25.90
C LEU A 324 -15.04 -21.96 25.38
N ASN A 325 -15.38 -21.50 24.17
CA ASN A 325 -14.66 -20.39 23.53
C ASN A 325 -15.22 -18.98 23.85
N ASP A 326 -16.51 -18.83 24.22
CA ASP A 326 -17.06 -17.50 24.56
C ASP A 326 -16.51 -16.97 25.90
N GLY A 327 -16.33 -17.85 26.89
CA GLY A 327 -15.73 -17.48 28.18
C GLY A 327 -14.24 -17.15 28.09
N LEU A 328 -13.53 -17.70 27.10
CA LEU A 328 -12.08 -17.52 26.92
C LEU A 328 -11.77 -16.23 26.16
N MET A 329 -12.59 -15.86 25.17
CA MET A 329 -12.51 -14.56 24.49
C MET A 329 -12.91 -13.41 25.41
N GLN A 330 -13.88 -13.61 26.31
CA GLN A 330 -14.21 -12.65 27.37
C GLN A 330 -13.08 -12.52 28.41
N ARG A 331 -12.41 -13.62 28.80
CA ARG A 331 -11.23 -13.58 29.68
C ARG A 331 -10.01 -12.92 29.03
N LEU A 332 -9.76 -13.18 27.74
CA LEU A 332 -8.71 -12.51 26.96
C LEU A 332 -8.99 -11.00 26.85
N ALA A 333 -10.24 -10.60 26.61
CA ALA A 333 -10.63 -9.19 26.61
C ALA A 333 -10.47 -8.53 27.98
N GLN A 334 -10.78 -9.24 29.07
CA GLN A 334 -10.61 -8.76 30.45
C GLN A 334 -9.14 -8.70 30.91
N LEU A 335 -8.29 -9.64 30.48
CA LEU A 335 -6.85 -9.62 30.76
C LEU A 335 -6.14 -8.53 29.96
N LEU A 336 -6.54 -8.29 28.71
CA LEU A 336 -6.00 -7.21 27.86
C LEU A 336 -6.41 -5.80 28.33
N GLN A 337 -7.53 -5.65 29.03
CA GLN A 337 -7.93 -4.39 29.68
C GLN A 337 -7.02 -4.01 30.86
N LYS A 338 -6.24 -4.94 31.42
CA LYS A 338 -5.39 -4.70 32.60
C LYS A 338 -3.99 -4.15 32.29
N GLU A 339 -3.46 -4.31 31.07
CA GLU A 339 -2.03 -4.05 30.78
C GLU A 339 -1.71 -2.82 29.91
N GLY A 340 -2.68 -2.00 29.50
CA GLY A 340 -2.41 -0.64 28.99
C GLY A 340 -1.73 -0.51 27.61
N ASP A 341 -1.44 -1.59 26.88
CA ASP A 341 -0.94 -1.57 25.50
C ASP A 341 -1.99 -2.05 24.48
N GLU A 342 -3.17 -1.41 24.53
CA GLU A 342 -4.37 -1.77 23.75
C GLU A 342 -4.17 -1.77 22.23
N LYS A 343 -3.21 -1.00 21.68
CA LYS A 343 -3.13 -0.75 20.23
C LYS A 343 -2.15 -1.67 19.50
N GLY A 344 -1.05 -2.05 20.13
CA GLY A 344 -0.02 -2.90 19.53
C GLY A 344 -0.49 -4.35 19.36
N TYR A 345 -1.07 -4.91 20.42
CA TYR A 345 -1.54 -6.31 20.44
C TYR A 345 -2.79 -6.52 19.58
N TRP A 346 -3.72 -5.56 19.55
CA TRP A 346 -4.85 -5.60 18.62
C TRP A 346 -4.41 -5.48 17.16
N GLN A 347 -3.40 -4.65 16.84
CA GLN A 347 -2.85 -4.59 15.49
C GLN A 347 -2.11 -5.87 15.08
N LEU A 348 -1.46 -6.55 16.03
CA LEU A 348 -0.85 -7.88 15.82
C LEU A 348 -1.92 -8.96 15.60
N PHE A 349 -3.01 -8.93 16.35
CA PHE A 349 -4.16 -9.83 16.19
C PHE A 349 -4.86 -9.62 14.83
N VAL A 350 -5.09 -8.36 14.43
CA VAL A 350 -5.68 -8.01 13.12
C VAL A 350 -4.72 -8.32 11.98
N LYS A 351 -3.40 -8.11 12.14
CA LYS A 351 -2.39 -8.52 11.15
C LYS A 351 -2.23 -10.03 11.07
N ALA A 352 -2.31 -10.76 12.19
CA ALA A 352 -2.30 -12.22 12.21
C ALA A 352 -3.51 -12.77 11.45
N GLN A 353 -4.72 -12.26 11.70
CA GLN A 353 -5.92 -12.60 10.91
C GLN A 353 -5.79 -12.19 9.43
N ALA A 354 -5.31 -10.98 9.12
CA ALA A 354 -5.12 -10.54 7.73
C ALA A 354 -4.02 -11.32 6.99
N SER A 355 -3.04 -11.88 7.71
CA SER A 355 -1.97 -12.72 7.18
C SER A 355 -2.34 -14.22 7.11
N THR A 356 -3.53 -14.62 7.57
CA THR A 356 -4.00 -16.01 7.44
C THR A 356 -4.77 -16.31 6.14
N GLN A 357 -4.72 -15.42 5.14
CA GLN A 357 -5.17 -15.75 3.77
C GLN A 357 -4.17 -16.61 2.97
N GLY A 358 -3.12 -17.12 3.60
CA GLY A 358 -2.31 -18.19 3.03
C GLY A 358 -1.82 -19.12 4.14
N GLY A 359 -2.37 -20.34 4.23
CA GLY A 359 -1.66 -21.48 4.83
C GLY A 359 -2.26 -22.14 6.09
N ALA A 360 -3.09 -21.48 6.91
CA ALA A 360 -3.48 -22.06 8.21
C ALA A 360 -4.87 -22.73 8.29
N GLY A 361 -5.80 -22.42 7.39
CA GLY A 361 -7.15 -23.04 7.37
C GLY A 361 -7.85 -23.05 8.74
N ALA A 362 -8.71 -24.04 8.98
CA ALA A 362 -9.46 -24.25 10.23
C ALA A 362 -8.59 -24.37 11.51
N ASN A 363 -7.27 -24.53 11.38
CA ASN A 363 -6.34 -24.71 12.50
C ASN A 363 -5.59 -23.43 12.89
N ALA A 364 -5.90 -22.28 12.28
CA ALA A 364 -5.28 -21.00 12.62
C ALA A 364 -5.50 -20.62 14.10
N ALA A 365 -6.68 -20.91 14.66
CA ALA A 365 -6.98 -20.66 16.06
C ALA A 365 -6.12 -21.52 17.00
N THR A 366 -5.91 -22.79 16.67
CA THR A 366 -5.04 -23.70 17.43
C THR A 366 -3.58 -23.29 17.33
N ALA A 367 -3.11 -22.93 16.14
CA ALA A 367 -1.77 -22.41 15.92
C ALA A 367 -1.50 -21.12 16.72
N PHE A 368 -2.45 -20.19 16.70
CA PHE A 368 -2.39 -18.97 17.49
C PHE A 368 -2.42 -19.26 18.98
N LYS A 369 -3.33 -20.14 19.45
CA LYS A 369 -3.44 -20.55 20.86
C LYS A 369 -2.11 -21.13 21.36
N ASN A 370 -1.50 -22.02 20.59
CA ASN A 370 -0.25 -22.65 20.96
C ASN A 370 0.94 -21.67 20.96
N LEU A 371 0.99 -20.72 20.02
CA LEU A 371 1.98 -19.63 20.04
C LEU A 371 1.73 -18.64 21.19
N TYR A 372 0.47 -18.32 21.48
CA TYR A 372 0.09 -17.44 22.58
C TYR A 372 0.56 -18.03 23.91
N TYR A 373 0.24 -19.29 24.20
CA TYR A 373 0.70 -19.96 25.43
C TYR A 373 2.21 -20.22 25.47
N LEU A 374 2.91 -20.09 24.35
CA LEU A 374 4.37 -20.10 24.30
C LEU A 374 4.96 -18.75 24.72
N TRP A 375 4.32 -17.64 24.37
CA TRP A 375 4.79 -16.28 24.64
C TRP A 375 4.22 -15.67 25.92
N PHE A 376 3.06 -16.16 26.36
CA PHE A 376 2.33 -15.73 27.54
C PHE A 376 1.95 -16.95 28.38
N GLY A 377 2.20 -16.91 29.68
CA GLY A 377 1.75 -17.94 30.61
C GLY A 377 0.22 -17.93 30.78
N GLU A 378 -0.31 -18.89 31.54
CA GLU A 378 -1.76 -19.04 31.75
C GLU A 378 -2.42 -17.79 32.37
N GLU A 379 -1.65 -17.00 33.13
CA GLU A 379 -2.09 -15.74 33.75
C GLU A 379 -1.89 -14.51 32.85
N GLY A 380 -1.39 -14.68 31.62
CA GLY A 380 -1.09 -13.59 30.69
C GLY A 380 0.28 -12.95 30.87
N ASN A 381 1.10 -13.44 31.81
CA ASN A 381 2.46 -12.94 32.04
C ASN A 381 3.42 -13.36 30.90
N LYS A 382 4.32 -12.45 30.49
CA LYS A 382 5.31 -12.74 29.43
C LYS A 382 6.24 -13.90 29.85
N THR A 383 6.34 -14.91 29.00
CA THR A 383 7.30 -16.02 29.17
C THR A 383 8.73 -15.54 28.88
N GLN A 384 9.71 -16.39 29.20
CA GLN A 384 11.12 -16.10 28.91
C GLN A 384 11.35 -15.84 27.42
N TYR A 385 10.68 -16.57 26.52
CA TYR A 385 10.79 -16.37 25.07
C TYR A 385 10.48 -14.92 24.66
N LEU A 386 9.35 -14.37 25.12
CA LEU A 386 8.94 -13.02 24.75
C LEU A 386 9.82 -11.95 25.41
N LYS A 387 10.21 -12.15 26.67
CA LYS A 387 11.12 -11.25 27.38
C LYS A 387 12.47 -11.13 26.68
N THR A 388 13.03 -12.25 26.22
CA THR A 388 14.29 -12.28 25.47
C THR A 388 14.17 -11.56 24.13
N LEU A 389 13.10 -11.81 23.37
CA LEU A 389 12.87 -11.14 22.08
C LEU A 389 12.73 -9.61 22.24
N GLU A 390 11.97 -9.16 23.23
CA GLU A 390 11.79 -7.73 23.51
C GLU A 390 13.08 -7.05 23.95
N LYS A 391 13.88 -7.72 24.80
CA LYS A 391 15.20 -7.24 25.21
C LYS A 391 16.12 -7.01 24.00
N GLU A 392 16.05 -7.88 23.00
CA GLU A 392 16.85 -7.80 21.77
C GLU A 392 16.19 -6.96 20.66
N GLY A 393 15.09 -6.26 20.96
CA GLY A 393 14.43 -5.34 20.04
C GLY A 393 13.66 -6.02 18.90
N ILE A 394 13.37 -7.33 19.00
CA ILE A 394 12.48 -8.03 18.07
C ILE A 394 11.05 -7.90 18.57
N ASN A 395 10.18 -7.31 17.76
CA ASN A 395 8.74 -7.32 18.06
C ASN A 395 8.06 -8.57 17.48
N LEU A 396 6.87 -8.87 17.99
CA LEU A 396 6.05 -9.99 17.55
C LEU A 396 5.67 -9.92 16.06
N ALA A 397 5.65 -8.73 15.44
CA ALA A 397 5.32 -8.60 14.02
C ALA A 397 6.45 -9.15 13.15
N ASN A 398 7.72 -8.96 13.54
CA ASN A 398 8.87 -9.56 12.87
C ASN A 398 8.77 -11.08 12.88
N ILE A 399 8.54 -11.69 14.04
CA ILE A 399 8.40 -13.15 14.18
C ILE A 399 7.17 -13.67 13.42
N SER A 400 6.04 -12.99 13.52
CA SER A 400 4.81 -13.37 12.80
C SER A 400 5.01 -13.34 11.28
N SER A 401 5.79 -12.39 10.77
CA SER A 401 6.11 -12.29 9.34
C SER A 401 7.02 -13.44 8.87
N ILE A 402 7.93 -13.91 9.71
CA ILE A 402 8.76 -15.09 9.41
C ILE A 402 7.89 -16.35 9.38
N LEU A 403 7.04 -16.53 10.40
CA LEU A 403 6.18 -17.71 10.59
C LEU A 403 4.87 -17.65 9.76
N HIS A 404 4.84 -16.80 8.73
CA HIS A 404 3.68 -16.66 7.88
C HIS A 404 3.30 -17.98 7.20
N GLY A 405 2.02 -18.34 7.26
CA GLY A 405 1.45 -19.53 6.61
C GLY A 405 1.86 -20.88 7.18
N VAL A 406 2.43 -20.91 8.39
CA VAL A 406 2.94 -22.15 9.02
C VAL A 406 1.84 -23.03 9.64
N GLY A 407 0.69 -22.45 9.97
CA GLY A 407 -0.41 -23.19 10.59
C GLY A 407 0.00 -23.85 11.92
N THR A 408 -0.43 -25.09 12.17
CA THR A 408 -0.19 -25.80 13.43
C THR A 408 1.27 -26.01 13.78
N ASN A 409 2.17 -25.94 12.80
CA ASN A 409 3.61 -26.14 12.99
C ASN A 409 4.32 -24.89 13.54
N ALA A 410 3.59 -23.81 13.84
CA ALA A 410 4.18 -22.52 14.13
C ALA A 410 4.99 -22.53 15.44
N VAL A 411 4.57 -23.31 16.42
CA VAL A 411 5.34 -23.51 17.67
C VAL A 411 6.67 -24.21 17.40
N THR A 412 6.66 -25.30 16.61
CA THR A 412 7.88 -26.02 16.26
C THR A 412 8.82 -25.12 15.46
N ALA A 413 8.32 -24.49 14.40
CA ALA A 413 9.10 -23.57 13.57
C ALA A 413 9.67 -22.38 14.37
N PHE A 414 8.90 -21.85 15.32
CA PHE A 414 9.38 -20.83 16.25
C PHE A 414 10.50 -21.38 17.14
N LYS A 415 10.30 -22.53 17.78
CA LYS A 415 11.28 -23.13 18.69
C LYS A 415 12.58 -23.48 17.98
N ASP A 416 12.50 -24.03 16.77
CA ASP A 416 13.67 -24.38 15.97
C ASP A 416 14.48 -23.12 15.61
N LEU A 417 13.80 -22.04 15.22
CA LEU A 417 14.47 -20.76 14.93
C LEU A 417 15.00 -20.10 16.20
N TYR A 418 14.22 -20.12 17.28
CA TYR A 418 14.61 -19.57 18.57
C TYR A 418 15.83 -20.29 19.12
N GLY A 419 15.91 -21.63 19.02
CA GLY A 419 17.06 -22.42 19.48
C GLY A 419 18.34 -22.15 18.70
N LEU A 420 18.25 -21.64 17.47
CA LEU A 420 19.42 -21.15 16.72
C LEU A 420 19.86 -19.77 17.20
N TRP A 421 18.95 -18.99 17.79
CA TRP A 421 19.19 -17.62 18.22
C TRP A 421 19.60 -17.53 19.68
N PHE A 422 18.94 -18.31 20.53
CA PHE A 422 19.07 -18.29 21.97
C PHE A 422 19.12 -19.71 22.53
N ASP A 423 19.85 -19.88 23.64
CA ASP A 423 19.81 -21.10 24.44
C ASP A 423 18.53 -21.19 25.31
N GLU A 424 18.41 -22.25 26.12
CA GLU A 424 17.25 -22.50 26.97
C GLU A 424 17.07 -21.41 28.05
N GLU A 425 18.16 -20.79 28.48
CA GLU A 425 18.18 -19.68 29.44
C GLU A 425 17.88 -18.32 28.79
N GLY A 426 17.91 -18.24 27.45
CA GLY A 426 17.68 -17.02 26.68
C GLY A 426 18.94 -16.18 26.42
N ASN A 427 20.13 -16.75 26.60
CA ASN A 427 21.38 -16.13 26.18
C ASN A 427 21.61 -16.34 24.67
N LYS A 428 22.30 -15.40 24.04
CA LYS A 428 22.64 -15.47 22.61
C LYS A 428 23.55 -16.67 22.32
N THR A 429 23.18 -17.46 21.32
CA THR A 429 24.04 -18.50 20.78
C THR A 429 25.24 -17.89 20.04
N GLN A 430 26.22 -18.73 19.69
CA GLN A 430 27.37 -18.32 18.87
C GLN A 430 26.94 -17.75 17.50
N TYR A 431 25.83 -18.23 16.94
CA TYR A 431 25.29 -17.75 15.66
C TYR A 431 24.94 -16.26 15.71
N LEU A 432 24.24 -15.82 16.75
CA LEU A 432 23.88 -14.40 16.88
C LEU A 432 25.06 -13.53 17.27
N LYS A 433 25.90 -13.99 18.20
CA LYS A 433 27.11 -13.24 18.60
C LYS A 433 27.96 -12.90 17.38
N THR A 434 28.22 -13.90 16.53
CA THR A 434 28.98 -13.74 15.28
C THR A 434 28.30 -12.76 14.31
N LEU A 435 26.98 -12.83 14.15
CA LEU A 435 26.24 -11.92 13.25
C LEU A 435 26.28 -10.47 13.75
N GLU A 436 26.09 -10.25 15.05
CA GLU A 436 26.09 -8.93 15.67
C GLU A 436 27.45 -8.25 15.61
N GLU A 437 28.54 -9.01 15.81
CA GLU A 437 29.91 -8.53 15.59
C GLU A 437 30.14 -8.04 14.15
N LYS A 438 29.39 -8.57 13.17
CA LYS A 438 29.43 -8.13 11.77
C LYS A 438 28.33 -7.12 11.42
N GLY A 439 27.64 -6.57 12.41
CA GLY A 439 26.62 -5.53 12.24
C GLY A 439 25.28 -6.03 11.69
N ILE A 440 25.04 -7.35 11.73
CA ILE A 440 23.75 -7.94 11.35
C ILE A 440 22.98 -8.26 12.62
N ASN A 441 21.95 -7.46 12.90
CA ASN A 441 21.06 -7.73 14.01
C ASN A 441 19.90 -8.63 13.60
N LEU A 442 19.12 -9.06 14.59
CA LEU A 442 17.95 -9.89 14.40
C LEU A 442 16.84 -9.24 13.57
N THR A 443 16.74 -7.92 13.54
CA THR A 443 15.79 -7.21 12.67
C THR A 443 16.17 -7.35 11.19
N ASN A 444 17.46 -7.28 10.87
CA ASN A 444 17.96 -7.57 9.53
C ASN A 444 17.67 -9.02 9.14
N MET A 445 17.96 -9.97 10.04
CA MET A 445 17.76 -11.39 9.76
C MET A 445 16.27 -11.75 9.60
N SER A 446 15.40 -11.26 10.49
CA SER A 446 13.95 -11.45 10.37
C SER A 446 13.39 -10.88 9.06
N SER A 447 13.95 -9.77 8.59
CA SER A 447 13.58 -9.18 7.31
C SER A 447 13.97 -10.05 6.11
N ILE A 448 15.12 -10.73 6.17
CA ILE A 448 15.55 -11.67 5.13
C ILE A 448 14.64 -12.90 5.13
N LEU A 449 14.37 -13.46 6.31
CA LEU A 449 13.57 -14.68 6.51
C LEU A 449 12.06 -14.45 6.45
N ASN A 450 11.61 -13.25 6.08
CA ASN A 450 10.20 -12.94 5.94
C ASN A 450 9.52 -13.93 4.96
N GLY A 451 8.45 -14.58 5.42
CA GLY A 451 7.73 -15.60 4.67
C GLY A 451 8.45 -16.94 4.52
N ALA A 452 9.51 -17.21 5.30
CA ALA A 452 10.21 -18.51 5.27
C ALA A 452 9.39 -19.66 5.87
N GLY A 453 8.48 -19.34 6.79
CA GLY A 453 7.57 -20.29 7.41
C GLY A 453 8.29 -21.41 8.16
N VAL A 454 7.89 -22.65 7.92
CA VAL A 454 8.49 -23.86 8.55
C VAL A 454 9.98 -23.99 8.25
N ASN A 455 10.43 -23.40 7.14
CA ASN A 455 11.82 -23.49 6.70
C ASN A 455 12.69 -22.35 7.26
N ALA A 456 12.18 -21.51 8.16
CA ALA A 456 12.92 -20.36 8.68
C ALA A 456 14.24 -20.76 9.34
N ALA A 457 14.23 -21.77 10.21
CA ALA A 457 15.42 -22.27 10.89
C ALA A 457 16.44 -22.84 9.88
N ALA A 458 15.99 -23.69 8.96
CA ALA A 458 16.85 -24.26 7.91
C ALA A 458 17.43 -23.20 6.97
N ALA A 459 16.64 -22.20 6.59
CA ALA A 459 17.06 -21.10 5.74
C ALA A 459 18.06 -20.16 6.45
N PHE A 460 17.83 -19.87 7.74
CA PHE A 460 18.78 -19.15 8.58
C PHE A 460 20.11 -19.90 8.62
N LYS A 461 20.08 -21.19 8.98
CA LYS A 461 21.28 -22.01 9.14
C LYS A 461 22.05 -22.12 7.82
N SER A 462 21.37 -22.44 6.73
CA SER A 462 21.99 -22.52 5.40
C SER A 462 22.63 -21.21 4.95
N LEU A 463 22.01 -20.07 5.28
CA LEU A 463 22.57 -18.75 4.96
C LEU A 463 23.77 -18.42 5.86
N TYR A 464 23.66 -18.74 7.15
CA TYR A 464 24.77 -18.60 8.10
C TYR A 464 25.97 -19.41 7.64
N ASP A 465 25.79 -20.66 7.24
CA ASP A 465 26.88 -21.56 6.82
C ASP A 465 27.54 -21.12 5.50
N LEU A 466 26.86 -20.30 4.69
CA LEU A 466 27.49 -19.64 3.54
C LEU A 466 28.35 -18.45 3.97
N TRP A 467 28.07 -17.85 5.11
CA TRP A 467 28.75 -16.66 5.61
C TRP A 467 29.89 -16.99 6.57
N PHE A 468 29.68 -17.98 7.44
CA PHE A 468 30.57 -18.37 8.51
C PHE A 468 30.73 -19.89 8.56
N ASP A 469 31.87 -20.37 9.04
CA ASP A 469 32.07 -21.77 9.40
C ASP A 469 31.52 -22.10 10.81
N GLU A 470 31.73 -23.33 11.26
CA GLU A 470 31.22 -23.82 12.54
C GLU A 470 31.81 -23.06 13.74
N GLU A 471 33.04 -22.56 13.61
CA GLU A 471 33.73 -21.74 14.60
C GLU A 471 33.36 -20.25 14.53
N GLY A 472 32.58 -19.83 13.52
CA GLY A 472 32.16 -18.45 13.31
C GLY A 472 33.16 -17.59 12.51
N ASN A 473 34.17 -18.20 11.91
CA ASN A 473 35.09 -17.50 11.02
C ASN A 473 34.46 -17.27 9.65
N LYS A 474 34.86 -16.18 8.99
CA LYS A 474 34.35 -15.82 7.65
C LYS A 474 34.74 -16.88 6.62
N THR A 475 33.74 -17.36 5.88
CA THR A 475 33.96 -18.19 4.69
C THR A 475 34.65 -17.39 3.58
N GLN A 476 35.08 -18.09 2.53
CA GLN A 476 35.62 -17.46 1.33
C GLN A 476 34.64 -16.46 0.68
N TYR A 477 33.32 -16.70 0.77
CA TYR A 477 32.31 -15.81 0.22
C TYR A 477 32.35 -14.41 0.84
N LEU A 478 32.37 -14.32 2.17
CA LEU A 478 32.44 -13.02 2.85
C LEU A 478 33.79 -12.35 2.65
N LYS A 479 34.89 -13.10 2.69
CA LYS A 479 36.24 -12.56 2.46
C LYS A 479 36.34 -11.89 1.08
N ILE A 480 35.76 -12.49 0.05
CA ILE A 480 35.72 -11.92 -1.31
C ILE A 480 34.83 -10.67 -1.35
N LEU A 481 33.63 -10.71 -0.76
CA LEU A 481 32.72 -9.55 -0.74
C LEU A 481 33.35 -8.33 -0.05
N GLU A 482 34.00 -8.53 1.10
CA GLU A 482 34.64 -7.46 1.85
C GLU A 482 35.84 -6.87 1.11
N LYS A 483 36.66 -7.71 0.47
CA LYS A 483 37.76 -7.27 -0.42
C LYS A 483 37.24 -6.34 -1.52
N ASP A 484 36.01 -6.55 -1.98
CA ASP A 484 35.35 -5.79 -3.02
C ASP A 484 34.54 -4.58 -2.51
N GLY A 485 34.62 -4.28 -1.21
CA GLY A 485 33.92 -3.15 -0.59
C GLY A 485 32.41 -3.36 -0.41
N MET A 486 31.93 -4.61 -0.53
CA MET A 486 30.55 -4.99 -0.29
C MET A 486 30.41 -5.54 1.13
N SER A 487 29.80 -4.76 2.02
CA SER A 487 29.56 -5.23 3.39
C SER A 487 28.43 -6.25 3.45
N LEU A 488 28.41 -7.04 4.52
CA LEU A 488 27.30 -7.96 4.79
C LEU A 488 25.96 -7.24 4.94
N THR A 489 25.98 -5.99 5.42
CA THR A 489 24.79 -5.13 5.51
C THR A 489 24.24 -4.79 4.11
N ASN A 490 25.13 -4.53 3.14
CA ASN A 490 24.74 -4.27 1.75
C ASN A 490 24.00 -5.47 1.15
N ILE A 491 24.56 -6.67 1.34
CA ILE A 491 23.95 -7.92 0.85
C ILE A 491 22.63 -8.23 1.57
N SER A 492 22.59 -8.07 2.89
CA SER A 492 21.39 -8.32 3.69
C SER A 492 20.21 -7.45 3.25
N SER A 493 20.47 -6.18 2.89
CA SER A 493 19.46 -5.27 2.34
C SER A 493 18.91 -5.74 0.99
N ILE A 494 19.75 -6.32 0.13
CA ILE A 494 19.34 -6.89 -1.17
C ILE A 494 18.45 -8.13 -0.95
N LEU A 495 18.83 -9.00 -0.02
CA LEU A 495 18.14 -10.27 0.28
C LEU A 495 16.86 -10.11 1.12
N HIS A 496 16.50 -8.89 1.49
CA HIS A 496 15.25 -8.61 2.21
C HIS A 496 14.05 -9.26 1.49
N GLY A 497 13.28 -10.07 2.22
CA GLY A 497 12.13 -10.81 1.70
C GLY A 497 12.46 -12.04 0.85
N ALA A 498 13.68 -12.57 0.92
CA ALA A 498 14.03 -13.81 0.21
C ALA A 498 13.40 -15.07 0.85
N GLY A 499 13.05 -15.00 2.13
CA GLY A 499 12.38 -16.07 2.87
C GLY A 499 13.21 -17.36 2.90
N ALA A 500 12.56 -18.49 2.64
CA ALA A 500 13.20 -19.81 2.63
C ALA A 500 14.31 -19.95 1.57
N ASN A 501 14.34 -19.07 0.57
CA ASN A 501 15.30 -19.11 -0.54
C ASN A 501 16.50 -18.16 -0.35
N ALA A 502 16.70 -17.61 0.85
CA ALA A 502 17.75 -16.61 1.10
C ALA A 502 19.16 -17.08 0.73
N SER A 503 19.54 -18.31 1.14
CA SER A 503 20.84 -18.90 0.81
C SER A 503 21.04 -19.08 -0.69
N LYS A 504 20.02 -19.59 -1.40
CA LYS A 504 20.01 -19.74 -2.86
C LYS A 504 20.15 -18.38 -3.56
N ALA A 505 19.36 -17.40 -3.15
CA ALA A 505 19.38 -16.05 -3.73
C ALA A 505 20.74 -15.37 -3.52
N PHE A 506 21.34 -15.52 -2.33
CA PHE A 506 22.70 -15.06 -2.05
C PHE A 506 23.70 -15.70 -3.00
N LYS A 507 23.66 -17.04 -3.11
CA LYS A 507 24.61 -17.80 -3.91
C LYS A 507 24.52 -17.45 -5.40
N GLU A 508 23.32 -17.37 -5.96
CA GLU A 508 23.11 -16.97 -7.35
C GLU A 508 23.62 -15.54 -7.64
N LEU A 509 23.39 -14.61 -6.71
CA LEU A 509 23.90 -13.24 -6.83
C LEU A 509 25.43 -13.21 -6.74
N PHE A 510 26.01 -13.91 -5.77
CA PHE A 510 27.45 -14.01 -5.61
C PHE A 510 28.11 -14.61 -6.85
N ASP A 511 27.57 -15.70 -7.37
CA ASP A 511 28.08 -16.35 -8.59
C ASP A 511 27.88 -15.48 -9.84
N THR A 512 27.00 -14.48 -9.80
CA THR A 512 26.88 -13.46 -10.85
C THR A 512 27.95 -12.39 -10.73
N PHE A 513 28.35 -12.05 -9.51
CA PHE A 513 29.39 -11.06 -9.21
C PHE A 513 30.81 -11.61 -9.39
N PHE A 514 31.04 -12.86 -9.04
CA PHE A 514 32.38 -13.45 -8.93
C PHE A 514 32.53 -14.77 -9.68
N ASP A 515 33.74 -15.06 -10.14
CA ASP A 515 34.14 -16.39 -10.61
C ASP A 515 34.56 -17.32 -9.45
N LYS A 516 34.95 -18.55 -9.77
CA LYS A 516 35.35 -19.55 -8.76
C LYS A 516 36.61 -19.14 -7.99
N GLN A 517 37.44 -18.28 -8.58
CA GLN A 517 38.68 -17.74 -7.99
C GLN A 517 38.43 -16.47 -7.16
N GLY A 518 37.20 -15.93 -7.19
CA GLY A 518 36.82 -14.71 -6.48
C GLY A 518 37.13 -13.42 -7.23
N ASN A 519 37.41 -13.48 -8.54
CA ASN A 519 37.56 -12.29 -9.37
C ASN A 519 36.20 -11.78 -9.84
N ARG A 520 36.07 -10.45 -9.96
CA ARG A 520 34.87 -9.81 -10.51
C ARG A 520 34.57 -10.33 -11.92
N LYS A 521 33.33 -10.75 -12.14
CA LYS A 521 32.78 -11.01 -13.47
C LYS A 521 32.46 -9.71 -14.21
N GLN A 522 32.31 -9.80 -15.53
CA GLN A 522 32.15 -8.66 -16.44
C GLN A 522 31.08 -7.66 -15.96
N HIS A 523 29.89 -8.13 -15.58
CA HIS A 523 28.79 -7.26 -15.19
C HIS A 523 29.10 -6.40 -13.97
N LEU A 524 29.79 -6.94 -12.97
CA LEU A 524 30.16 -6.17 -11.78
C LEU A 524 31.33 -5.22 -12.06
N LYS A 525 32.30 -5.64 -12.90
CA LYS A 525 33.41 -4.78 -13.33
C LYS A 525 32.91 -3.47 -13.95
N HIS A 526 31.87 -3.53 -14.78
CA HIS A 526 31.34 -2.37 -15.50
C HIS A 526 30.80 -1.27 -14.56
N PHE A 527 30.24 -1.62 -13.40
CA PHE A 527 29.73 -0.64 -12.45
C PHE A 527 30.83 0.11 -11.68
N PHE A 528 32.01 -0.51 -11.54
CA PHE A 528 33.12 -0.03 -10.68
C PHE A 528 34.30 0.54 -11.47
N ILE A 529 34.10 0.94 -12.73
CA ILE A 529 35.14 1.55 -13.56
C ILE A 529 35.41 2.97 -13.06
N GLU A 530 36.55 3.20 -12.41
CA GLU A 530 37.00 4.56 -12.08
C GLU A 530 37.40 5.31 -13.35
N GLU A 531 36.65 6.37 -13.69
CA GLU A 531 37.06 7.30 -14.75
C GLU A 531 38.01 8.36 -14.18
N LYS A 532 39.06 8.71 -14.93
CA LYS A 532 40.00 9.78 -14.56
C LYS A 532 39.21 11.09 -14.29
N GLY A 533 39.24 11.59 -13.05
CA GLY A 533 38.66 12.88 -12.65
C GLY A 533 37.54 12.88 -11.60
N GLY A 534 37.24 11.78 -10.90
CA GLY A 534 36.32 11.77 -9.74
C GLY A 534 35.14 10.79 -9.82
N GLU A 535 34.13 10.97 -8.96
CA GLU A 535 33.01 10.02 -8.70
C GLU A 535 32.00 9.94 -9.88
N LYS A 536 32.38 9.24 -10.95
CA LYS A 536 31.53 8.93 -12.11
C LYS A 536 31.06 7.47 -12.17
N SER A 537 31.51 6.64 -11.23
CA SER A 537 31.15 5.23 -11.10
C SER A 537 30.18 4.98 -9.95
N PHE A 538 29.47 3.85 -10.01
CA PHE A 538 28.63 3.43 -8.90
C PHE A 538 29.53 2.87 -7.80
N LYS A 539 29.26 3.21 -6.54
CA LYS A 539 29.87 2.53 -5.39
C LYS A 539 29.07 1.28 -5.02
N PRO A 540 29.65 0.29 -4.30
CA PRO A 540 28.92 -0.84 -3.75
C PRO A 540 27.66 -0.45 -2.96
N SER A 541 27.73 0.64 -2.19
CA SER A 541 26.58 1.20 -1.47
C SER A 541 25.49 1.71 -2.40
N ASN A 542 25.83 2.25 -3.57
CA ASN A 542 24.85 2.70 -4.55
C ASN A 542 24.10 1.52 -5.16
N LEU A 543 24.84 0.48 -5.56
CA LEU A 543 24.26 -0.72 -6.18
C LEU A 543 23.36 -1.46 -5.19
N SER A 544 23.85 -1.68 -3.98
CA SER A 544 23.07 -2.32 -2.92
C SER A 544 21.84 -1.50 -2.51
N GLY A 545 21.96 -0.17 -2.48
CA GLY A 545 20.83 0.73 -2.29
C GLY A 545 19.75 0.52 -3.35
N ILE A 546 20.11 0.47 -4.63
CA ILE A 546 19.17 0.27 -5.75
C ILE A 546 18.50 -1.11 -5.69
N LEU A 547 19.31 -2.15 -5.48
CA LEU A 547 18.88 -3.56 -5.46
C LEU A 547 18.25 -3.98 -4.12
N SER A 548 18.20 -3.10 -3.14
CA SER A 548 17.56 -3.36 -1.85
C SER A 548 16.13 -3.88 -2.05
N LYS A 549 15.77 -4.91 -1.26
CA LYS A 549 14.47 -5.60 -1.32
C LYS A 549 14.20 -6.35 -2.63
N ALA A 550 15.24 -6.72 -3.38
CA ALA A 550 15.07 -7.58 -4.55
C ALA A 550 14.78 -9.05 -4.16
N GLY A 551 15.22 -9.48 -2.97
CA GLY A 551 14.99 -10.82 -2.44
C GLY A 551 15.50 -11.90 -3.41
N THR A 552 14.64 -12.87 -3.73
CA THR A 552 14.96 -13.95 -4.69
C THR A 552 15.20 -13.47 -6.12
N ARG A 553 14.81 -12.23 -6.47
CA ARG A 553 15.02 -11.64 -7.79
C ARG A 553 16.30 -10.81 -7.87
N ALA A 554 17.17 -10.85 -6.87
CA ALA A 554 18.39 -10.03 -6.82
C ALA A 554 19.27 -10.16 -8.07
N ARG A 555 19.56 -11.39 -8.51
CA ARG A 555 20.33 -11.66 -9.73
C ARG A 555 19.66 -11.04 -10.97
N TYR A 556 18.38 -11.36 -11.17
CA TYR A 556 17.61 -10.82 -12.30
C TYR A 556 17.58 -9.29 -12.30
N ALA A 557 17.37 -8.68 -11.13
CA ALA A 557 17.34 -7.23 -10.95
C ALA A 557 18.68 -6.59 -11.34
N PHE A 558 19.79 -7.20 -10.89
CA PHE A 558 21.13 -6.76 -11.23
C PHE A 558 21.42 -6.86 -12.73
N GLU A 559 21.18 -8.01 -13.35
CA GLU A 559 21.41 -8.22 -14.79
C GLU A 559 20.56 -7.27 -15.64
N LYS A 560 19.29 -7.04 -15.27
CA LYS A 560 18.43 -6.07 -15.96
C LYS A 560 18.92 -4.64 -15.78
N LEU A 561 19.38 -4.27 -14.59
CA LEU A 561 19.95 -2.94 -14.36
C LEU A 561 21.23 -2.75 -15.18
N HIS A 562 22.11 -3.75 -15.16
CA HIS A 562 23.32 -3.78 -15.98
C HIS A 562 23.00 -3.49 -17.44
N ASN A 563 22.09 -4.24 -18.05
CA ASN A 563 21.77 -4.11 -19.49
C ASN A 563 21.10 -2.78 -19.87
N VAL A 564 20.59 -2.04 -18.89
CA VAL A 564 20.08 -0.67 -19.12
C VAL A 564 21.20 0.35 -19.03
N CYS A 565 22.23 0.10 -18.22
CA CYS A 565 23.33 1.03 -17.97
C CYS A 565 24.54 0.78 -18.88
N PHE A 566 24.79 -0.47 -19.28
CA PHE A 566 25.97 -0.91 -20.02
C PHE A 566 25.60 -1.94 -21.10
N ASN A 567 26.41 -2.00 -22.15
CA ASN A 567 26.37 -3.10 -23.13
C ASN A 567 27.28 -4.27 -22.69
N ASP A 568 27.35 -5.33 -23.49
CA ASP A 568 28.14 -6.54 -23.18
C ASP A 568 29.66 -6.25 -23.13
N GLU A 569 30.13 -5.22 -23.84
CA GLU A 569 31.52 -4.75 -23.82
C GLU A 569 31.84 -3.83 -22.63
N GLY A 570 30.85 -3.52 -21.78
CA GLY A 570 31.00 -2.61 -20.64
C GLY A 570 31.01 -1.12 -20.97
N LYS A 571 30.70 -0.76 -22.22
CA LYS A 571 30.47 0.63 -22.62
C LYS A 571 29.12 1.10 -22.09
N ARG A 572 29.07 2.33 -21.58
CA ARG A 572 27.82 2.94 -21.14
C ARG A 572 26.80 2.94 -22.27
N THR A 573 25.56 2.64 -21.92
CA THR A 573 24.46 2.86 -22.85
C THR A 573 24.26 4.36 -23.03
N LYS A 574 23.73 4.70 -24.20
CA LYS A 574 23.27 6.05 -24.52
C LYS A 574 22.34 6.64 -23.45
N LEU A 575 21.49 5.80 -22.83
CA LEU A 575 20.58 6.24 -21.77
C LEU A 575 21.34 6.75 -20.54
N LEU A 576 22.38 6.03 -20.09
CA LEU A 576 23.18 6.46 -18.94
C LEU A 576 24.04 7.69 -19.28
N ASP A 577 24.55 7.77 -20.50
CA ASP A 577 25.27 8.96 -20.99
C ASP A 577 24.41 10.22 -20.96
N ASP A 578 23.14 10.13 -21.38
CA ASP A 578 22.21 11.27 -21.36
C ASP A 578 22.00 11.79 -19.92
N PHE A 579 21.79 10.88 -18.97
CA PHE A 579 21.71 11.25 -17.54
C PHE A 579 22.98 11.95 -17.05
N TYR A 580 24.16 11.43 -17.39
CA TYR A 580 25.42 12.02 -16.94
C TYR A 580 25.66 13.40 -17.55
N LYS A 581 25.36 13.56 -18.84
CA LYS A 581 25.42 14.86 -19.54
C LYS A 581 24.49 15.89 -18.92
N ALA A 582 23.29 15.47 -18.52
CA ALA A 582 22.34 16.34 -17.84
C ALA A 582 22.72 16.65 -16.38
N GLY A 583 23.79 16.04 -15.84
CA GLY A 583 24.27 16.33 -14.49
C GLY A 583 23.82 15.35 -13.40
N PHE A 584 23.12 14.27 -13.74
CA PHE A 584 22.83 13.19 -12.79
C PHE A 584 24.12 12.43 -12.45
N ARG A 585 24.35 12.18 -11.17
CA ARG A 585 25.47 11.35 -10.68
C ARG A 585 24.96 10.00 -10.17
N PRO A 586 25.81 8.95 -10.10
CA PRO A 586 25.45 7.64 -9.56
C PRO A 586 24.76 7.70 -8.19
N SER A 587 25.26 8.54 -7.29
CA SER A 587 24.68 8.76 -5.97
C SER A 587 23.25 9.32 -6.04
N ASN A 588 22.97 10.23 -6.97
CA ASN A 588 21.63 10.79 -7.18
C ASN A 588 20.66 9.77 -7.78
N LEU A 589 21.10 9.04 -8.81
CA LEU A 589 20.30 7.97 -9.42
C LEU A 589 20.01 6.87 -8.40
N SER A 590 21.01 6.50 -7.60
CA SER A 590 20.85 5.55 -6.50
C SER A 590 19.86 6.03 -5.45
N SER A 591 19.88 7.31 -5.07
CA SER A 591 18.88 7.89 -4.16
C SER A 591 17.45 7.77 -4.71
N ALA A 592 17.24 8.14 -5.99
CA ALA A 592 15.94 8.06 -6.64
C ALA A 592 15.43 6.61 -6.80
N LEU A 593 16.34 5.66 -7.02
CA LEU A 593 16.05 4.25 -7.27
C LEU A 593 16.26 3.35 -6.04
N CYS A 594 16.58 3.91 -4.87
CA CYS A 594 16.88 3.13 -3.68
C CYS A 594 15.69 2.21 -3.35
N GLY A 595 15.89 0.94 -3.03
CA GLY A 595 14.80 0.03 -2.64
C GLY A 595 13.77 -0.24 -3.74
N THR A 596 14.10 0.02 -5.01
CA THR A 596 13.25 -0.36 -6.16
C THR A 596 13.42 -1.82 -6.54
N GLY A 597 14.54 -2.45 -6.17
CA GLY A 597 14.82 -3.85 -6.39
C GLY A 597 14.67 -4.23 -7.87
N ALA A 598 13.84 -5.24 -8.16
CA ALA A 598 13.59 -5.71 -9.53
C ALA A 598 12.96 -4.66 -10.47
N ARG A 599 12.45 -3.53 -9.96
CA ARG A 599 11.84 -2.46 -10.76
C ARG A 599 12.82 -1.35 -11.13
N ALA A 600 14.05 -1.36 -10.62
CA ALA A 600 15.04 -0.30 -10.85
C ALA A 600 15.21 0.06 -12.34
N SER A 601 15.37 -0.97 -13.17
CA SER A 601 15.62 -0.82 -14.62
C SER A 601 14.43 -0.18 -15.36
N SER A 602 13.20 -0.56 -15.02
CA SER A 602 12.00 -0.02 -15.67
C SER A 602 11.70 1.42 -15.23
N ILE A 603 11.94 1.73 -13.95
CA ILE A 603 11.79 3.08 -13.41
C ILE A 603 12.84 4.02 -14.04
N LEU A 604 14.09 3.58 -14.16
CA LEU A 604 15.16 4.37 -14.79
C LEU A 604 14.83 4.70 -16.25
N LYS A 605 14.29 3.74 -17.02
CA LYS A 605 13.82 3.97 -18.40
C LYS A 605 12.68 5.00 -18.46
N ARG A 606 11.69 4.88 -17.58
CA ARG A 606 10.57 5.84 -17.52
C ARG A 606 11.05 7.23 -17.15
N LEU A 607 11.95 7.34 -16.17
CA LEU A 607 12.56 8.61 -15.81
C LEU A 607 13.29 9.25 -17.00
N HIS A 608 14.00 8.44 -17.81
CA HIS A 608 14.65 8.93 -19.03
C HIS A 608 13.63 9.51 -20.02
N ILE A 609 12.53 8.80 -20.29
CA ILE A 609 11.45 9.29 -21.19
C ILE A 609 10.84 10.62 -20.72
N VAL A 610 10.77 10.85 -19.40
CA VAL A 610 10.23 12.10 -18.85
C VAL A 610 11.24 13.25 -18.97
N CYS A 611 12.51 12.97 -18.74
CA CYS A 611 13.58 13.98 -18.70
C CYS A 611 14.16 14.30 -20.08
N PHE A 612 14.03 13.39 -21.05
CA PHE A 612 14.64 13.52 -22.37
C PHE A 612 13.64 13.23 -23.49
N ASN A 613 13.67 14.04 -24.56
CA ASN A 613 12.81 13.85 -25.75
C ASN A 613 13.36 12.75 -26.68
N GLU A 614 12.68 12.47 -27.79
CA GLU A 614 13.14 11.46 -28.77
C GLU A 614 14.49 11.79 -29.41
N LYS A 615 14.81 13.09 -29.51
CA LYS A 615 16.12 13.61 -29.95
C LYS A 615 17.19 13.60 -28.83
N ARG A 616 16.80 13.22 -27.62
CA ARG A 616 17.62 13.13 -26.40
C ARG A 616 18.12 14.45 -25.86
N GLU A 617 17.37 15.50 -26.15
CA GLU A 617 17.53 16.79 -25.51
C GLU A 617 16.69 16.82 -24.23
N ILE A 618 17.11 17.64 -23.27
CA ILE A 618 16.38 17.84 -22.02
C ILE A 618 14.96 18.34 -22.36
N THR A 619 13.94 17.69 -21.80
CA THR A 619 12.55 18.10 -21.98
C THR A 619 12.29 19.44 -21.29
N LYS A 620 11.27 20.18 -21.76
CA LYS A 620 10.81 21.41 -21.11
C LYS A 620 10.60 21.24 -19.60
N LEU A 621 10.11 20.07 -19.19
CA LEU A 621 9.89 19.75 -17.78
C LEU A 621 11.17 19.87 -16.94
N LEU A 622 12.26 19.23 -17.37
CA LEU A 622 13.51 19.25 -16.62
C LEU A 622 14.25 20.59 -16.84
N ASP A 623 14.12 21.17 -18.04
CA ASP A 623 14.67 22.48 -18.37
C ASP A 623 14.11 23.60 -17.47
N ASP A 624 12.80 23.64 -17.20
CA ASP A 624 12.18 24.63 -16.31
C ASP A 624 12.78 24.57 -14.89
N PHE A 625 12.99 23.36 -14.35
CA PHE A 625 13.64 23.18 -13.06
C PHE A 625 15.11 23.63 -13.07
N CYS A 626 15.86 23.27 -14.10
CA CYS A 626 17.26 23.67 -14.26
C CYS A 626 17.40 25.19 -14.36
N LYS A 627 16.51 25.86 -15.10
CA LYS A 627 16.48 27.33 -15.26
C LYS A 627 16.31 28.07 -13.95
N VAL A 628 15.48 27.57 -13.04
CA VAL A 628 15.31 28.17 -11.71
C VAL A 628 16.38 27.76 -10.69
N GLY A 629 17.30 26.86 -11.07
CA GLY A 629 18.46 26.49 -10.24
C GLY A 629 18.36 25.15 -9.53
N PHE A 630 17.32 24.34 -9.77
CA PHE A 630 17.31 22.96 -9.28
C PHE A 630 18.36 22.12 -10.02
N ARG A 631 19.25 21.49 -9.27
CA ARG A 631 20.12 20.45 -9.81
C ARG A 631 19.33 19.14 -9.91
N PRO A 632 19.55 18.30 -10.94
CA PRO A 632 18.88 17.00 -11.03
C PRO A 632 19.07 16.12 -9.78
N GLY A 633 20.23 16.24 -9.13
CA GLY A 633 20.49 15.58 -7.86
C GLY A 633 19.53 15.98 -6.74
N ASN A 634 19.14 17.25 -6.66
CA ASN A 634 18.18 17.76 -5.68
C ASN A 634 16.79 17.18 -5.93
N LEU A 635 16.36 17.11 -7.19
CA LEU A 635 15.08 16.52 -7.58
C LEU A 635 15.01 15.03 -7.24
N CYS A 636 16.05 14.26 -7.58
CA CYS A 636 16.15 12.84 -7.22
C CYS A 636 16.09 12.63 -5.70
N SER A 637 16.73 13.51 -4.95
CA SER A 637 16.81 13.48 -3.50
C SER A 637 15.46 13.75 -2.83
N MET A 638 14.75 14.80 -3.27
CA MET A 638 13.39 15.15 -2.78
C MET A 638 12.36 14.07 -3.11
N LEU A 639 12.45 13.53 -4.33
CA LEU A 639 11.53 12.52 -4.83
C LEU A 639 11.99 11.09 -4.53
N SER A 640 13.04 10.90 -3.73
CA SER A 640 13.55 9.56 -3.38
C SER A 640 12.52 8.70 -2.66
N GLY A 641 11.52 9.28 -2.00
CA GLY A 641 10.37 8.54 -1.44
C GLY A 641 9.34 8.09 -2.48
N ALA A 642 9.37 8.63 -3.71
CA ALA A 642 8.41 8.38 -4.79
C ALA A 642 8.82 7.24 -5.73
N LYS A 643 9.72 6.36 -5.32
CA LYS A 643 10.35 5.27 -6.09
C LYS A 643 9.46 4.64 -7.18
N ASN A 644 8.28 4.16 -6.82
CA ASN A 644 7.39 3.44 -7.75
C ASN A 644 6.60 4.34 -8.72
N ASN A 645 6.50 5.65 -8.45
CA ASN A 645 5.73 6.62 -9.22
C ASN A 645 6.57 7.89 -9.50
N LEU A 646 7.88 7.72 -9.67
CA LEU A 646 8.84 8.81 -9.75
C LEU A 646 8.51 9.76 -10.91
N GLU A 647 8.19 9.22 -12.08
CA GLU A 647 7.71 9.97 -13.25
C GLU A 647 6.48 10.83 -12.92
N LYS A 648 5.43 10.22 -12.34
CA LYS A 648 4.18 10.92 -12.06
C LYS A 648 4.38 11.99 -11.00
N SER A 649 5.24 11.73 -10.02
CA SER A 649 5.54 12.66 -8.94
C SER A 649 6.36 13.84 -9.43
N LEU A 650 7.32 13.59 -10.32
CA LEU A 650 8.10 14.64 -10.97
C LEU A 650 7.21 15.54 -11.84
N LYS A 651 6.32 14.96 -12.66
CA LYS A 651 5.32 15.71 -13.46
C LYS A 651 4.40 16.55 -12.58
N ARG A 652 3.78 15.94 -11.56
CA ARG A 652 2.93 16.68 -10.60
C ARG A 652 3.67 17.80 -9.88
N PHE A 653 4.94 17.58 -9.53
CA PHE A 653 5.74 18.60 -8.89
C PHE A 653 6.08 19.75 -9.84
N HIS A 654 6.37 19.44 -11.11
CA HIS A 654 6.52 20.44 -12.16
C HIS A 654 5.24 21.25 -12.34
N ASP A 655 4.11 20.59 -12.59
CA ASP A 655 2.81 21.25 -12.78
C ASP A 655 2.48 22.16 -11.59
N PHE A 656 2.66 21.66 -10.37
CA PHE A 656 2.43 22.42 -9.15
C PHE A 656 3.31 23.68 -9.05
N CYS A 657 4.59 23.57 -9.41
CA CYS A 657 5.54 24.67 -9.28
C CYS A 657 5.48 25.68 -10.43
N PHE A 658 5.01 25.29 -11.62
CA PHE A 658 5.19 26.10 -12.83
C PHE A 658 3.89 26.41 -13.59
N ILE A 659 2.75 25.80 -13.23
CA ILE A 659 1.47 25.97 -13.93
C ILE A 659 0.39 26.52 -12.99
N GLY A 660 -0.41 27.49 -13.48
CA GLY A 660 -1.56 28.04 -12.77
C GLY A 660 -1.22 28.82 -11.49
N ASP A 661 -2.21 28.98 -10.61
CA ASP A 661 -2.11 29.80 -9.40
C ASP A 661 -1.18 29.22 -8.33
N THR A 662 -0.81 27.94 -8.43
CA THR A 662 0.10 27.27 -7.50
C THR A 662 1.57 27.65 -7.71
N LYS A 663 1.91 28.26 -8.85
CA LYS A 663 3.26 28.77 -9.12
C LYS A 663 3.78 29.72 -8.04
N ARG A 664 2.88 30.43 -7.35
CA ARG A 664 3.20 31.35 -6.25
C ARG A 664 3.98 30.67 -5.11
N TYR A 665 3.71 29.40 -4.82
CA TYR A 665 4.34 28.68 -3.69
C TYR A 665 5.85 28.53 -3.88
N LEU A 666 6.31 28.24 -5.11
CA LEU A 666 7.74 28.18 -5.39
C LEU A 666 8.33 29.59 -5.58
N ASN A 667 7.65 30.45 -6.33
CA ASN A 667 8.14 31.79 -6.63
C ASN A 667 8.41 32.63 -5.38
N ARG A 668 7.64 32.47 -4.30
CA ARG A 668 7.85 33.25 -3.07
C ARG A 668 9.11 32.85 -2.31
N PHE A 669 9.51 31.58 -2.40
CA PHE A 669 10.82 31.14 -1.92
C PHE A 669 11.98 31.60 -2.82
N LEU A 670 11.68 32.07 -4.03
CA LEU A 670 12.68 32.57 -4.98
C LEU A 670 12.79 34.10 -4.99
N SER A 671 11.96 34.83 -4.22
CA SER A 671 11.99 36.29 -4.15
C SER A 671 12.87 36.79 -3.00
N GLU A 672 13.72 37.79 -3.28
CA GLU A 672 14.59 38.56 -2.37
C GLU A 672 15.73 37.80 -1.66
N GLU A 673 16.77 38.55 -1.27
CA GLU A 673 18.07 38.08 -0.76
C GLU A 673 18.02 37.33 0.59
N GLU A 674 16.86 37.28 1.27
CA GLU A 674 16.70 36.68 2.59
C GLU A 674 15.69 35.51 2.66
N SER A 675 15.30 34.91 1.53
CA SER A 675 14.35 33.78 1.49
C SER A 675 15.02 32.39 1.55
N PHE A 676 14.24 31.30 1.68
CA PHE A 676 14.80 29.93 1.62
C PHE A 676 15.27 29.61 0.21
N THR A 677 16.55 29.27 0.05
CA THR A 677 17.06 28.83 -1.26
C THR A 677 16.47 27.49 -1.69
N LEU A 678 16.54 27.16 -2.98
CA LEU A 678 16.16 25.83 -3.48
C LEU A 678 16.97 24.69 -2.86
N SER A 679 18.21 24.97 -2.46
CA SER A 679 19.03 24.02 -1.71
C SER A 679 18.45 23.77 -0.32
N ASN A 680 17.96 24.82 0.35
CA ASN A 680 17.28 24.70 1.63
C ASN A 680 16.02 23.86 1.52
N LEU A 681 15.15 24.19 0.55
CA LEU A 681 13.93 23.42 0.29
C LEU A 681 14.24 21.96 -0.04
N SER A 682 15.27 21.69 -0.84
CA SER A 682 15.68 20.33 -1.18
C SER A 682 16.16 19.52 0.02
N LYS A 683 16.85 20.15 1.00
CA LYS A 683 17.26 19.49 2.24
C LYS A 683 16.05 19.20 3.13
N ILE A 684 15.19 20.20 3.32
CA ILE A 684 14.01 20.09 4.19
C ILE A 684 13.06 19.01 3.66
N LEU A 685 12.76 19.07 2.37
CA LEU A 685 11.80 18.20 1.72
C LEU A 685 12.42 16.88 1.20
N HIS A 686 13.67 16.61 1.57
CA HIS A 686 14.31 15.33 1.27
C HIS A 686 13.44 14.17 1.77
N GLY A 687 13.17 13.19 0.91
CA GLY A 687 12.39 12.01 1.27
C GLY A 687 10.87 12.23 1.40
N ALA A 688 10.33 13.44 1.13
CA ALA A 688 8.89 13.68 1.10
C ALA A 688 8.17 12.82 0.04
N GLY A 689 8.88 12.47 -1.04
CA GLY A 689 8.43 11.53 -2.05
C GLY A 689 7.19 12.02 -2.80
N ALA A 690 6.14 11.21 -2.83
CA ALA A 690 4.90 11.55 -3.55
C ALA A 690 4.11 12.72 -2.90
N ASN A 691 4.42 13.07 -1.65
CA ASN A 691 3.77 14.14 -0.90
C ASN A 691 4.54 15.47 -0.97
N ILE A 692 5.48 15.59 -1.91
CA ILE A 692 6.32 16.78 -2.04
C ILE A 692 5.53 18.08 -2.21
N CYS A 693 4.44 18.09 -3.00
CA CYS A 693 3.65 19.30 -3.23
C CYS A 693 2.86 19.72 -1.97
N PRO A 694 2.11 18.81 -1.31
CA PRO A 694 1.50 19.12 -0.01
C PRO A 694 2.51 19.55 1.04
N ALA A 695 3.67 18.91 1.13
CA ALA A 695 4.71 19.27 2.08
C ALA A 695 5.28 20.68 1.81
N LEU A 696 5.57 21.00 0.54
CA LEU A 696 6.02 22.34 0.14
C LEU A 696 4.94 23.39 0.46
N LYS A 697 3.68 23.11 0.17
CA LYS A 697 2.56 23.99 0.48
C LYS A 697 2.43 24.23 1.99
N ASN A 698 2.37 23.17 2.78
CA ASN A 698 2.23 23.29 4.24
C ASN A 698 3.42 24.00 4.88
N PHE A 699 4.62 23.82 4.33
CA PHE A 699 5.80 24.53 4.78
C PHE A 699 5.73 26.01 4.41
N HIS A 700 5.31 26.32 3.17
CA HIS A 700 5.03 27.68 2.73
C HIS A 700 4.01 28.37 3.63
N ASP A 701 2.85 27.76 3.86
CA ASP A 701 1.73 28.35 4.61
C ASP A 701 2.05 28.56 6.11
N VAL A 702 3.10 27.90 6.63
CA VAL A 702 3.63 28.19 7.98
C VAL A 702 4.58 29.37 7.99
N CYS A 703 5.35 29.54 6.92
CA CYS A 703 6.36 30.59 6.81
C CYS A 703 5.77 31.92 6.29
N PHE A 704 4.73 31.84 5.44
CA PHE A 704 4.13 32.97 4.75
C PHE A 704 2.60 32.91 4.78
N ASP A 705 1.96 34.08 4.89
CA ASP A 705 0.49 34.25 4.79
C ASP A 705 -0.01 34.21 3.33
N GLU A 706 -1.33 34.32 3.13
CA GLU A 706 -1.94 34.31 1.78
C GLU A 706 -1.53 35.49 0.89
N LYS A 707 -1.11 36.61 1.50
CA LYS A 707 -0.58 37.79 0.82
C LYS A 707 0.92 37.66 0.54
N GLY A 708 1.55 36.60 1.05
CA GLY A 708 2.98 36.32 0.92
C GLY A 708 3.84 37.05 1.96
N ASN A 709 3.26 37.63 3.01
CA ASN A 709 4.02 38.22 4.11
C ASN A 709 4.53 37.14 5.05
N GLU A 710 5.68 37.39 5.68
CA GLU A 710 6.22 36.51 6.70
C GLU A 710 5.25 36.36 7.88
N THR A 711 5.04 35.12 8.32
CA THR A 711 4.23 34.85 9.50
C THR A 711 4.99 35.24 10.78
N GLN A 712 4.27 35.48 11.87
CA GLN A 712 4.88 35.72 13.18
C GLN A 712 5.92 34.66 13.56
N LEU A 713 5.63 33.39 13.24
CA LEU A 713 6.50 32.26 13.56
C LEU A 713 7.89 32.42 12.95
N LEU A 714 7.98 32.72 11.65
CA LEU A 714 9.27 32.88 10.99
C LEU A 714 9.93 34.20 11.43
N GLY A 715 9.12 35.25 11.62
CA GLY A 715 9.57 36.54 12.12
C GLY A 715 10.24 36.48 13.50
N ASP A 716 9.75 35.63 14.40
CA ASP A 716 10.36 35.42 15.73
C ASP A 716 11.76 34.79 15.62
N PHE A 717 11.92 33.78 14.76
CA PHE A 717 13.22 33.17 14.50
C PHE A 717 14.21 34.16 13.88
N ARG A 718 13.77 34.99 12.93
CA ARG A 718 14.61 36.04 12.37
C ARG A 718 15.03 37.07 13.40
N LYS A 719 14.10 37.52 14.25
CA LYS A 719 14.40 38.44 15.36
C LYS A 719 15.42 37.85 16.34
N ALA A 720 15.36 36.53 16.56
CA ALA A 720 16.35 35.79 17.35
C ALA A 720 17.68 35.55 16.63
N GLY A 721 17.81 35.93 15.35
CA GLY A 721 19.03 35.85 14.55
C GLY A 721 19.22 34.55 13.77
N PHE A 722 18.19 33.71 13.62
CA PHE A 722 18.25 32.53 12.75
C PHE A 722 18.08 32.91 11.29
N THR A 723 18.98 32.43 10.43
CA THR A 723 18.81 32.54 8.97
C THR A 723 17.98 31.38 8.41
N PRO A 724 17.39 31.49 7.21
CA PRO A 724 16.75 30.36 6.53
C PRO A 724 17.67 29.14 6.36
N SER A 725 18.98 29.37 6.22
CA SER A 725 19.98 28.29 6.16
C SER A 725 20.10 27.56 7.49
N ASP A 726 20.05 28.29 8.61
CA ASP A 726 20.10 27.72 9.94
C ASP A 726 18.86 26.88 10.24
N LEU A 727 17.68 27.42 9.94
CA LEU A 727 16.42 26.68 10.07
C LEU A 727 16.40 25.45 9.14
N SER A 728 16.92 25.58 7.92
CA SER A 728 17.02 24.46 6.98
C SER A 728 17.97 23.35 7.44
N ASN A 729 19.02 23.67 8.19
CA ASN A 729 19.92 22.67 8.77
C ASN A 729 19.23 21.90 9.91
N ILE A 730 18.49 22.62 10.75
CA ILE A 730 17.69 22.04 11.83
C ILE A 730 16.59 21.13 11.24
N LEU A 731 15.89 21.62 10.22
CA LEU A 731 14.80 20.91 9.54
C LEU A 731 15.30 19.94 8.45
N SER A 732 16.59 19.71 8.33
CA SER A 732 17.15 18.84 7.29
C SER A 732 16.53 17.44 7.38
N MET A 733 16.11 16.90 6.23
CA MET A 733 15.47 15.58 6.11
C MET A 733 14.13 15.42 6.86
N SER A 734 13.47 16.52 7.21
CA SER A 734 12.16 16.49 7.89
C SER A 734 11.02 15.99 6.99
N GLY A 735 11.14 16.15 5.67
CA GLY A 735 10.15 15.75 4.68
C GLY A 735 8.77 16.33 4.99
N ASN A 736 7.77 15.46 5.12
CA ASN A 736 6.38 15.85 5.42
C ASN A 736 6.19 16.42 6.84
N ASN A 737 7.15 16.20 7.75
CA ASN A 737 7.06 16.64 9.15
C ASN A 737 7.64 18.03 9.38
N ALA A 738 8.23 18.67 8.35
CA ALA A 738 8.92 19.96 8.49
C ALA A 738 8.05 21.02 9.18
N THR A 739 6.80 21.17 8.75
CA THR A 739 5.80 22.07 9.35
C THR A 739 5.56 21.79 10.83
N PHE A 740 5.40 20.51 11.20
CA PHE A 740 5.14 20.11 12.58
C PHE A 740 6.36 20.36 13.47
N ILE A 741 7.55 19.96 13.02
CA ILE A 741 8.81 20.15 13.75
C ILE A 741 9.08 21.64 13.93
N LEU A 742 8.91 22.45 12.89
CA LEU A 742 9.14 23.89 12.97
C LEU A 742 8.21 24.57 13.98
N ARG A 743 6.92 24.20 14.01
CA ARG A 743 5.95 24.72 15.00
C ARG A 743 6.30 24.32 16.42
N ASN A 744 6.71 23.07 16.65
CA ASN A 744 7.07 22.62 17.99
C ASN A 744 8.41 23.21 18.43
N PHE A 745 9.38 23.31 17.53
CA PHE A 745 10.66 23.94 17.82
C PHE A 745 10.47 25.43 18.16
N HIS A 746 9.58 26.13 17.44
CA HIS A 746 9.18 27.50 17.81
C HIS A 746 8.61 27.55 19.23
N LYS A 747 7.68 26.66 19.58
CA LYS A 747 7.15 26.56 20.96
C LYS A 747 8.25 26.32 21.98
N VAL A 748 9.17 25.38 21.77
CA VAL A 748 10.25 25.12 22.73
C VAL A 748 11.20 26.32 22.86
N CYS A 749 11.46 27.03 21.76
CA CYS A 749 12.32 28.22 21.80
C CYS A 749 11.67 29.44 22.47
N PHE A 750 10.35 29.62 22.29
CA PHE A 750 9.66 30.88 22.58
C PHE A 750 8.45 30.76 23.53
N ASN A 751 8.13 29.58 24.08
CA ASN A 751 7.15 29.43 25.19
C ASN A 751 7.73 29.95 26.53
N GLU A 752 6.88 29.97 27.57
CA GLU A 752 7.13 30.57 28.89
C GLU A 752 8.49 30.21 29.55
N GLU A 753 9.07 29.04 29.27
CA GLU A 753 10.37 28.62 29.84
C GLU A 753 11.61 29.23 29.15
N ASN A 754 11.46 29.92 28.01
CA ASN A 754 12.48 30.78 27.37
C ASN A 754 13.88 30.18 27.17
N TYR A 755 14.01 28.88 26.94
CA TYR A 755 15.30 28.17 26.80
C TYR A 755 16.26 28.79 25.78
N LEU A 756 15.73 29.31 24.66
CA LEU A 756 16.56 29.96 23.65
C LEU A 756 17.26 31.21 24.20
N ASN A 757 16.61 31.97 25.08
CA ASN A 757 17.20 33.18 25.65
C ASN A 757 18.40 32.87 26.56
N HIS A 758 18.40 31.74 27.28
CA HIS A 758 19.56 31.33 28.08
C HIS A 758 20.79 31.08 27.20
N PHE A 759 20.62 30.36 26.09
CA PHE A 759 21.70 30.19 25.11
C PHE A 759 22.15 31.53 24.51
N LEU A 760 21.20 32.36 24.07
CA LEU A 760 21.50 33.62 23.39
C LEU A 760 21.99 34.73 24.33
N ALA A 761 21.81 34.62 25.64
CA ALA A 761 22.43 35.51 26.63
C ALA A 761 23.96 35.31 26.64
N GLU A 762 24.42 34.09 26.40
CA GLU A 762 25.82 33.70 26.31
C GLU A 762 26.38 33.85 24.89
N LYS A 763 26.22 35.04 24.28
CA LYS A 763 26.56 35.32 22.85
C LYS A 763 27.98 34.96 22.43
N LYS A 764 28.93 34.87 23.37
CA LYS A 764 30.32 34.45 23.11
C LYS A 764 30.49 32.93 22.97
N LEU A 765 29.52 32.16 23.47
CA LEU A 765 29.53 30.70 23.51
C LEU A 765 28.53 30.09 22.52
N PHE A 766 27.36 30.70 22.38
CA PHE A 766 26.28 30.21 21.54
C PHE A 766 25.70 31.31 20.65
N THR A 767 25.72 31.06 19.35
CA THR A 767 24.97 31.83 18.36
C THR A 767 23.88 30.95 17.73
N PRO A 768 22.86 31.53 17.06
CA PRO A 768 21.88 30.75 16.29
C PRO A 768 22.53 29.78 15.30
N LYS A 769 23.66 30.19 14.69
CA LYS A 769 24.47 29.35 13.80
C LYS A 769 25.14 28.18 14.53
N ASP A 770 25.62 28.39 15.76
CA ASP A 770 26.17 27.31 16.60
C ASP A 770 25.08 26.29 16.96
N LEU A 771 23.90 26.77 17.36
CA LEU A 771 22.76 25.90 17.71
C LEU A 771 22.27 25.10 16.49
N SER A 772 22.11 25.77 15.35
CA SER A 772 21.79 25.14 14.05
C SER A 772 22.77 24.04 13.67
N ARG A 773 24.06 24.28 13.93
CA ARG A 773 25.11 23.30 13.68
C ARG A 773 25.04 22.12 14.65
N ILE A 774 24.84 22.36 15.96
CA ILE A 774 24.71 21.31 16.97
C ILE A 774 23.51 20.41 16.67
N LEU A 775 22.39 21.00 16.26
CA LEU A 775 21.13 20.30 15.97
C LEU A 775 21.03 19.75 14.54
N HIS A 776 22.08 19.89 13.73
CA HIS A 776 22.04 19.47 12.33
C HIS A 776 21.80 17.97 12.19
N GLY A 777 20.77 17.58 11.44
CA GLY A 777 20.49 16.19 11.12
C GLY A 777 19.89 15.37 12.27
N VAL A 778 19.42 16.03 13.33
CA VAL A 778 18.69 15.39 14.43
C VAL A 778 17.29 14.90 14.00
N GLY A 779 16.70 15.48 12.96
CA GLY A 779 15.45 15.00 12.36
C GLY A 779 14.22 15.26 13.23
N ILE A 780 13.41 14.24 13.50
CA ILE A 780 12.14 14.38 14.25
C ILE A 780 12.36 14.70 15.74
N ASP A 781 13.55 14.42 16.27
CA ASP A 781 13.87 14.55 17.70
C ASP A 781 14.44 15.93 18.08
N VAL A 782 14.41 16.90 17.17
CA VAL A 782 15.02 18.23 17.37
C VAL A 782 14.58 18.88 18.67
N CYS A 783 13.29 18.78 19.02
CA CYS A 783 12.75 19.39 20.24
C CYS A 783 13.32 18.73 21.50
N SER A 784 13.26 17.40 21.60
CA SER A 784 13.72 16.66 22.78
C SER A 784 15.23 16.77 22.99
N ILE A 785 16.00 16.81 21.89
CA ILE A 785 17.45 17.03 21.98
C ILE A 785 17.77 18.46 22.39
N PHE A 786 17.01 19.46 21.92
CA PHE A 786 17.24 20.85 22.30
C PHE A 786 16.95 21.08 23.79
N GLU A 787 15.87 20.52 24.34
CA GLU A 787 15.57 20.55 25.78
C GLU A 787 16.68 19.88 26.61
N ARG A 788 17.16 18.70 26.20
CA ARG A 788 18.25 18.03 26.91
C ARG A 788 19.58 18.76 26.80
N LEU A 789 19.84 19.38 25.65
CA LEU A 789 21.01 20.23 25.46
C LEU A 789 20.93 21.44 26.41
N HIS A 790 19.73 22.01 26.57
CA HIS A 790 19.48 23.05 27.56
C HIS A 790 19.81 22.55 28.96
N ASP A 791 19.18 21.47 29.43
CA ASP A 791 19.38 20.93 30.79
C ASP A 791 20.82 20.52 31.09
N LEU A 792 21.59 20.15 30.05
CA LEU A 792 23.00 19.86 30.18
C LEU A 792 23.84 21.13 30.40
N CYS A 793 23.47 22.24 29.78
CA CYS A 793 24.22 23.49 29.78
C CYS A 793 23.75 24.50 30.84
N PHE A 794 22.46 24.50 31.15
CA PHE A 794 21.77 25.45 32.02
C PHE A 794 20.80 24.74 32.96
N ASP A 795 20.59 25.31 34.15
CA ASP A 795 19.47 24.91 35.00
C ASP A 795 18.17 25.64 34.59
N LYS A 796 17.08 25.38 35.33
CA LYS A 796 15.77 25.99 35.04
C LYS A 796 15.73 27.51 35.18
N GLU A 797 16.65 28.10 35.95
CA GLU A 797 16.76 29.54 36.15
C GLU A 797 17.69 30.19 35.12
N GLY A 798 18.31 29.41 34.24
CA GLY A 798 19.25 29.87 33.22
C GLY A 798 20.68 30.00 33.70
N ASN A 799 21.02 29.51 34.90
CA ASN A 799 22.39 29.52 35.39
C ASN A 799 23.21 28.40 34.74
N LYS A 800 24.48 28.67 34.44
CA LYS A 800 25.40 27.69 33.83
C LYS A 800 25.59 26.49 34.75
N THR A 801 25.39 25.29 34.23
CA THR A 801 25.68 24.06 34.98
C THR A 801 27.19 23.89 35.20
N LYS A 802 27.55 23.01 36.14
CA LYS A 802 28.94 22.58 36.34
C LYS A 802 29.57 22.02 35.06
N TYR A 803 28.77 21.37 34.23
CA TYR A 803 29.21 20.81 32.96
C TYR A 803 29.66 21.91 31.98
N LEU A 804 28.82 22.92 31.73
CA LEU A 804 29.18 24.02 30.84
C LEU A 804 30.39 24.80 31.38
N ASN A 805 30.45 25.05 32.69
CA ASN A 805 31.59 25.72 33.32
C ASN A 805 32.90 24.93 33.15
N ASN A 806 32.85 23.60 33.22
CA ASN A 806 34.03 22.76 32.97
C ASN A 806 34.46 22.80 31.49
N LEU A 807 33.52 22.81 30.55
CA LEU A 807 33.83 22.95 29.12
C LEU A 807 34.51 24.29 28.82
N ILE A 808 34.03 25.39 29.44
CA ILE A 808 34.64 26.71 29.31
C ILE A 808 36.09 26.70 29.83
N LYS A 809 36.34 26.07 30.99
CA LYS A 809 37.69 25.98 31.58
C LYS A 809 38.68 25.18 30.74
N ASN A 810 38.21 24.16 30.01
CA ASN A 810 39.08 23.25 29.24
C ASN A 810 39.59 23.83 27.91
N GLY A 811 39.05 24.96 27.44
CA GLY A 811 39.69 25.96 26.55
C GLY A 811 40.27 25.56 25.17
N ARG A 812 40.38 24.27 24.84
CA ARG A 812 41.13 23.80 23.65
C ARG A 812 40.32 23.72 22.34
N TYR A 813 39.00 23.68 22.40
CA TYR A 813 38.13 23.52 21.23
C TYR A 813 36.92 24.46 21.31
N LYS A 814 36.28 24.77 20.16
CA LYS A 814 35.00 25.48 20.19
C LYS A 814 33.97 24.58 20.86
N ILE A 815 33.31 25.09 21.91
CA ILE A 815 32.31 24.34 22.68
C ILE A 815 31.22 23.75 21.78
N SER A 816 30.82 24.48 20.73
CA SER A 816 29.84 24.00 19.75
C SER A 816 30.32 22.79 18.93
N ASP A 817 31.62 22.56 18.76
CA ASP A 817 32.16 21.33 18.13
C ASP A 817 31.99 20.13 19.06
N ILE A 818 32.32 20.31 20.35
CA ILE A 818 32.20 19.27 21.36
C ILE A 818 30.73 18.85 21.49
N LEU A 819 29.83 19.82 21.64
CA LEU A 819 28.40 19.54 21.80
C LEU A 819 27.79 18.91 20.54
N HIS A 820 28.17 19.36 19.34
CA HIS A 820 27.74 18.73 18.09
C HIS A 820 28.19 17.26 18.02
N GLU A 821 29.45 16.98 18.35
CA GLU A 821 29.96 15.60 18.38
C GLU A 821 29.27 14.74 19.44
N GLN A 822 28.93 15.31 20.60
CA GLN A 822 28.16 14.62 21.63
C GLN A 822 26.75 14.28 21.16
N VAL A 823 26.01 15.25 20.59
CA VAL A 823 24.68 15.02 20.02
C VAL A 823 24.71 13.96 18.92
N LYS A 824 25.75 13.97 18.08
CA LYS A 824 25.90 13.00 16.98
C LYS A 824 26.34 11.61 17.43
N LYS A 825 27.22 11.49 18.42
CA LYS A 825 27.77 10.21 18.92
C LYS A 825 26.88 9.54 19.97
N ALA A 826 26.15 10.33 20.76
CA ALA A 826 25.34 9.82 21.86
C ALA A 826 23.93 9.38 21.45
N SER A 827 23.64 9.17 20.17
CA SER A 827 22.27 8.82 19.71
C SER A 827 21.60 7.69 20.51
N PRO A 828 22.30 6.71 21.13
CA PRO A 828 21.67 5.81 22.12
C PRO A 828 21.78 6.27 23.59
N ILE A 829 22.89 6.89 24.00
CA ILE A 829 23.18 7.26 25.41
C ILE A 829 22.41 8.52 25.84
N PHE A 830 22.25 9.50 24.96
CA PHE A 830 21.38 10.66 25.17
C PHE A 830 19.91 10.21 25.27
N LEU A 831 19.51 9.13 24.59
CA LEU A 831 18.15 8.56 24.58
C LEU A 831 17.85 7.57 25.73
N GLY A 832 18.84 7.15 26.52
CA GLY A 832 18.71 6.13 27.59
C GLY A 832 18.76 6.70 29.01
N LYS A 833 17.75 6.35 29.82
CA LYS A 833 17.50 6.72 31.24
C LYS A 833 18.77 6.88 32.11
N GLN A 834 18.90 8.04 32.78
CA GLN A 834 19.24 8.06 34.20
C GLN A 834 18.02 8.48 35.00
N ASN A 835 17.65 7.62 35.95
CA ASN A 835 16.56 7.81 36.89
C ASN A 835 16.71 9.12 37.67
N ILE A 836 15.76 10.04 37.51
CA ILE A 836 15.37 10.92 38.61
C ILE A 836 14.01 10.39 39.07
N SER A 837 14.06 9.46 40.03
CA SER A 837 12.87 8.98 40.71
C SER A 837 12.25 10.12 41.50
N LYS A 838 11.01 10.48 41.18
CA LYS A 838 10.09 11.02 42.18
C LYS A 838 9.82 9.92 43.21
N GLY A 839 10.06 10.23 44.48
CA GLY A 839 9.64 9.44 45.63
C GLY A 839 9.55 10.37 46.85
N ASP A 840 8.33 10.61 47.31
CA ASP A 840 8.01 11.40 48.49
C ASP A 840 8.55 10.77 49.78
N LYS A 841 8.96 11.68 50.69
CA LYS A 841 8.93 11.64 52.17
C LYS A 841 9.30 10.34 52.91
N VAL A 842 10.29 10.43 53.81
CA VAL A 842 10.15 10.14 55.25
C VAL A 842 11.38 10.68 56.00
N THR A 843 11.10 11.03 57.26
CA THR A 843 11.75 11.82 58.29
C THR A 843 13.12 11.36 58.83
N ASN A 844 13.86 12.37 59.31
CA ASN A 844 14.68 12.44 60.53
C ASN A 844 15.94 11.56 60.74
N ALA A 845 16.96 12.31 61.20
CA ALA A 845 17.94 12.00 62.25
C ALA A 845 19.32 11.40 61.87
N SER A 846 20.31 12.29 62.07
CA SER A 846 21.54 12.13 62.85
C SER A 846 22.72 11.30 62.31
N SER A 847 23.77 12.07 62.00
CA SER A 847 25.11 12.04 62.62
C SER A 847 26.15 11.00 62.21
N ASN A 848 27.35 11.55 61.96
CA ASN A 848 28.71 11.06 62.24
C ASN A 848 29.27 10.00 61.28
N SER A 849 30.24 10.35 60.40
CA SER A 849 31.65 10.75 60.61
C SER A 849 32.61 9.57 60.61
N SER A 850 33.32 9.37 59.50
CA SER A 850 34.78 9.19 59.45
C SER A 850 35.22 9.04 57.99
N GLY A 851 35.78 10.12 57.45
CA GLY A 851 36.54 10.06 56.21
C GLY A 851 38.02 9.87 56.47
N LYS A 852 38.75 9.70 55.36
CA LYS A 852 40.20 9.79 55.13
C LYS A 852 40.99 8.48 55.08
N THR A 853 41.78 8.18 54.05
CA THR A 853 41.99 8.78 52.70
C THR A 853 42.97 7.87 51.93
N GLU A 854 42.78 7.84 50.60
CA GLU A 854 43.81 7.94 49.53
C GLU A 854 44.90 6.86 49.39
N GLN A 855 44.89 6.15 48.24
CA GLN A 855 45.77 6.37 47.06
C GLN A 855 47.11 5.65 47.26
N GLU A 856 47.67 4.89 46.33
CA GLU A 856 47.64 5.00 44.88
C GLU A 856 48.36 3.79 44.27
N GLN A 857 48.36 3.75 42.93
CA GLN A 857 49.11 2.89 42.01
C GLN A 857 48.32 1.66 41.52
N ASN A 858 47.88 1.62 40.26
CA ASN A 858 48.69 1.91 39.08
C ASN A 858 47.87 2.33 37.84
N LEU A 859 48.34 3.41 37.19
CA LEU A 859 48.29 3.55 35.74
C LEU A 859 49.22 2.50 35.11
N GLY A 860 48.74 1.82 34.07
CA GLY A 860 49.62 1.23 33.06
C GLY A 860 49.36 -0.22 32.69
N SER A 861 48.27 -0.53 31.98
CA SER A 861 48.14 -1.77 31.19
C SER A 861 46.90 -1.82 30.27
N LEU A 862 46.69 -0.79 29.43
CA LEU A 862 45.82 -0.91 28.24
C LEU A 862 46.58 -0.64 26.93
N GLN A 863 47.92 -0.64 27.02
CA GLN A 863 48.83 -0.43 25.90
C GLN A 863 49.92 -1.51 25.84
N GLN A 864 49.53 -2.78 26.01
CA GLN A 864 50.20 -3.99 25.49
C GLN A 864 49.62 -5.20 26.22
N VAL A 865 48.55 -5.78 25.70
CA VAL A 865 48.25 -7.23 25.70
C VAL A 865 46.80 -7.37 25.18
N ILE A 866 46.46 -7.84 23.96
CA ILE A 866 47.23 -8.48 22.88
C ILE A 866 48.48 -9.19 23.38
N GLN A 867 48.22 -10.00 24.38
CA GLN A 867 48.67 -11.36 24.41
C GLN A 867 47.46 -12.23 24.74
N GLN A 868 46.32 -11.87 24.11
CA GLN A 868 45.20 -12.72 23.73
C GLN A 868 44.39 -11.99 22.67
#